data_AF-A0A7Y8LDG3-F1
#
_entry.id   AF-A0A7Y8LDG3-F1
#
_cell.length_a   1.000
_cell.length_b   1.000
_cell.length_c   1.000
_cell.angle_alpha   90.00
_cell.angle_beta   90.00
_cell.angle_gamma   90.00
#
_symmetry.space_group_name_H-M   'P 1'
#
loop_
_entity.id
_entity.type
_entity.pdbx_description
1 polymer ?
#
loop_
_entity_poly.entity_id
_entity_poly.type
_entity_poly.pdbx_seq_one_letter_code
_entity_poly.pdbx_strand_id
1 'polypeptide(L)'
;MSQLLAGHLALVPPQIVVRRPDHDEAHLLHRFFPTALPFSAHDITAGSETELQASVEGQPDAVDLPLVIQQSNYLRNLQRRAAAGESPARLVDALGDLLRNNPTGIWENSWVRIPVRLLSNDVREILKRDLSADKGNLQGEARRDSAEFFVEHRGESCLRVPISYLLKLSLIQAVSAGLCPSQSVRATGRRFSDHFLNDNSSPETFSFYVSALQPATGMGKVLAGEMVKRYLLSHLLILYANESFGLRAMGQRAMIYFAPHPPLRQKRLNSLLSDSFYRDMFMNPCLSGWKRGEEKHRYMHLCHQVLSRSQLNAMIKLREAGIITRNLVVLPSTSNISLANNGTHVSLGSRVMTRLLADPESQFTAAHEKVLGDLVMKILEHFLPLFVGTYSAAPYRLDFCDFHPEKALGFLPHELDDGHLRMIWRRWKQKADLSVFGRPMTPLGPLWLDKLTSRVFRLRGDFVPDFRLIDYLVAILSTDQSPALDGCLGNEQRLKRDLAQLGIFDESMSLYLLLKLRSQSVIGFSGFEGRHYSLFADPFIDMAEAATLQALLTGLAFKYVAEGVVRHVDIPDDPTTESERRQFIFSSALGLNTCNVRIDGPNRLLARILTKTAKTRPSRRYGEHLRVRLVEYRQALLDILREDAADLVEAFGAGPLIESVQRRLAEPEAHGVAGKLTAGVLGLSGARSPMDLSAEEFNESAEEYYRGALRRRHVTEAIDVLLEDLSRLDNEHAEGNSASRQRVTEIIGQRSASEFFRSMRDGILSETLNEAQLRQCIHMALIVLQRDLDEVAPVECLEVS
;
A
#
# COMPACT_ATOMS: atom_id res chain seq x y z
N MET A 1 7.36 -3.52 -14.26
CA MET A 1 7.49 -2.33 -13.39
C MET A 1 8.29 -2.59 -12.11
N SER A 2 8.30 -3.79 -11.52
CA SER A 2 9.08 -4.05 -10.27
C SER A 2 10.46 -4.72 -10.46
N GLN A 3 10.80 -5.22 -11.66
CA GLN A 3 12.05 -5.97 -11.92
C GLN A 3 13.36 -5.18 -11.69
N LEU A 4 13.32 -3.85 -11.65
CA LEU A 4 14.52 -3.01 -11.51
C LEU A 4 14.91 -2.71 -10.05
N LEU A 5 14.05 -3.01 -9.06
CA LEU A 5 14.37 -2.74 -7.65
C LEU A 5 15.35 -3.76 -7.02
N ALA A 6 15.67 -4.87 -7.69
CA ALA A 6 16.64 -5.87 -7.19
C ALA A 6 17.72 -6.26 -8.22
N GLY A 7 17.78 -5.58 -9.37
CA GLY A 7 18.61 -5.99 -10.51
C GLY A 7 19.94 -5.26 -10.68
N HIS A 8 20.10 -4.06 -10.13
CA HIS A 8 21.34 -3.30 -10.26
C HIS A 8 21.91 -2.95 -8.88
N LEU A 9 22.73 -3.88 -8.36
CA LEU A 9 24.02 -3.51 -7.78
C LEU A 9 24.85 -2.86 -8.91
N ALA A 10 24.45 -1.67 -9.36
CA ALA A 10 25.37 -0.84 -10.13
C ALA A 10 26.47 -0.46 -9.14
N LEU A 11 27.69 -0.93 -9.41
CA LEU A 11 28.90 -0.39 -8.80
C LEU A 11 28.81 1.13 -8.93
N VAL A 12 28.59 1.79 -7.79
CA VAL A 12 28.39 3.24 -7.70
C VAL A 12 29.73 3.89 -8.06
N PRO A 13 29.80 4.75 -9.10
CA PRO A 13 30.98 5.54 -9.34
C PRO A 13 31.26 6.44 -8.13
N PRO A 14 32.54 6.74 -7.82
CA PRO A 14 32.91 7.48 -6.63
C PRO A 14 32.25 8.86 -6.61
N GLN A 15 31.96 9.31 -5.38
CA GLN A 15 31.42 10.61 -4.98
C GLN A 15 31.56 11.72 -6.05
N ILE A 16 30.51 11.93 -6.85
CA ILE A 16 30.31 13.21 -7.52
C ILE A 16 29.18 13.90 -6.78
N VAL A 17 29.53 14.85 -5.91
CA VAL A 17 28.58 15.88 -5.46
C VAL A 17 28.32 16.75 -6.68
N VAL A 18 27.33 16.36 -7.48
CA VAL A 18 26.85 17.23 -8.57
C VAL A 18 26.11 18.37 -7.87
N ARG A 19 26.73 19.55 -7.84
CA ARG A 19 26.04 20.77 -7.41
C ARG A 19 24.77 20.90 -8.24
N ARG A 20 23.69 21.33 -7.58
CA ARG A 20 22.46 21.72 -8.26
C ARG A 20 22.83 22.61 -9.46
N PRO A 21 22.28 22.36 -10.67
CA PRO A 21 22.53 23.22 -11.82
C PRO A 21 22.21 24.67 -11.43
N ASP A 22 23.08 25.64 -11.78
CA ASP A 22 22.86 27.08 -11.56
C ASP A 22 21.71 27.66 -12.42
N HIS A 23 20.82 26.80 -12.92
CA HIS A 23 19.71 27.16 -13.80
C HIS A 23 18.44 27.38 -12.98
N ASP A 24 17.73 28.46 -13.31
CA ASP A 24 16.38 28.75 -12.85
C ASP A 24 15.43 27.61 -13.27
N GLU A 25 14.69 27.02 -12.33
CA GLU A 25 13.78 25.90 -12.58
C GLU A 25 12.71 26.25 -13.63
N ALA A 26 12.24 27.50 -13.64
CA ALA A 26 11.30 28.00 -14.64
C ALA A 26 11.94 28.01 -16.03
N HIS A 27 13.19 28.44 -16.13
CA HIS A 27 13.95 28.43 -17.37
C HIS A 27 14.13 27.01 -17.92
N LEU A 28 14.38 26.02 -17.06
CA LEU A 28 14.42 24.62 -17.48
C LEU A 28 13.10 24.20 -18.13
N LEU A 29 11.96 24.53 -17.50
CA LEU A 29 10.66 24.16 -18.05
C LEU A 29 10.37 24.85 -19.39
N HIS A 30 10.64 26.15 -19.51
CA HIS A 30 10.45 26.86 -20.79
C HIS A 30 11.37 26.36 -21.90
N ARG A 31 12.60 25.95 -21.57
CA ARG A 31 13.56 25.43 -22.54
C ARG A 31 13.15 24.07 -23.09
N PHE A 32 12.76 23.15 -22.22
CA PHE A 32 12.52 21.75 -22.60
C PHE A 32 11.05 21.45 -22.92
N PHE A 33 10.11 22.30 -22.48
CA PHE A 33 8.67 22.12 -22.65
C PHE A 33 7.99 23.40 -23.18
N PRO A 34 8.37 23.89 -24.38
CA PRO A 34 7.90 25.18 -24.90
C PRO A 34 6.41 25.18 -25.31
N THR A 35 5.83 24.02 -25.59
CA THR A 35 4.48 23.88 -26.14
C THR A 35 3.44 23.43 -25.12
N ALA A 36 3.81 22.51 -24.22
CA ALA A 36 2.92 22.00 -23.18
C ALA A 36 3.74 21.52 -21.99
N LEU A 37 3.26 21.81 -20.78
CA LEU A 37 3.89 21.34 -19.55
C LEU A 37 3.74 19.82 -19.38
N PRO A 38 4.70 19.16 -18.71
CA PRO A 38 4.57 17.78 -18.27
C PRO A 38 3.31 17.55 -17.46
N PHE A 39 2.77 16.33 -17.52
CA PHE A 39 1.54 15.91 -16.84
C PHE A 39 0.30 16.72 -17.24
N SER A 40 0.28 17.29 -18.44
CA SER A 40 -0.95 17.78 -19.07
C SER A 40 -1.90 16.63 -19.44
N ALA A 41 -3.16 16.94 -19.77
CA ALA A 41 -4.23 15.97 -20.00
C ALA A 41 -3.95 14.92 -21.10
N HIS A 42 -3.01 15.19 -22.00
CA HIS A 42 -2.60 14.28 -23.08
C HIS A 42 -1.23 13.64 -22.86
N ASP A 43 -0.51 14.04 -21.81
CA ASP A 43 0.83 13.54 -21.48
C ASP A 43 0.79 12.47 -20.38
N ILE A 44 -0.21 12.53 -19.51
CA ILE A 44 -0.25 11.75 -18.28
C ILE A 44 -0.66 10.28 -18.51
N THR A 45 0.10 9.41 -17.87
CA THR A 45 -0.18 7.96 -17.78
C THR A 45 -0.23 7.56 -16.31
N ALA A 46 -0.85 6.43 -16.01
CA ALA A 46 -0.94 5.92 -14.66
C ALA A 46 -0.90 4.39 -14.57
N GLY A 47 -0.41 3.91 -13.43
CA GLY A 47 -0.46 2.52 -13.01
C GLY A 47 -0.64 2.43 -11.49
N SER A 48 -1.02 1.26 -11.01
CA SER A 48 -1.21 1.02 -9.58
C SER A 48 -0.52 -0.26 -9.11
N GLU A 49 -0.06 -0.24 -7.86
CA GLU A 49 0.38 -1.41 -7.10
C GLU A 49 -0.58 -1.56 -5.93
N THR A 50 -1.05 -2.79 -5.66
CA THR A 50 -2.01 -3.05 -4.58
C THR A 50 -1.53 -4.23 -3.75
N GLU A 51 -1.41 -3.98 -2.45
CA GLU A 51 -1.17 -5.00 -1.44
C GLU A 51 -2.51 -5.52 -0.92
N LEU A 52 -2.69 -6.83 -0.95
CA LEU A 52 -3.89 -7.52 -0.47
C LEU A 52 -3.59 -8.22 0.84
N GLN A 53 -4.60 -8.44 1.67
CA GLN A 53 -4.51 -9.38 2.78
C GLN A 53 -4.91 -10.78 2.32
N ALA A 54 -4.24 -11.79 2.86
CA ALA A 54 -4.54 -13.19 2.60
C ALA A 54 -4.85 -13.96 3.88
N SER A 55 -5.68 -15.00 3.76
CA SER A 55 -5.95 -15.93 4.86
C SER A 55 -6.34 -17.32 4.36
N VAL A 56 -6.06 -18.33 5.17
CA VAL A 56 -6.55 -19.70 4.97
C VAL A 56 -7.47 -20.06 6.12
N GLU A 57 -8.71 -20.41 5.80
CA GLU A 57 -9.64 -20.99 6.77
C GLU A 57 -9.51 -22.51 6.78
N GLY A 58 -9.53 -23.11 7.96
CA GLY A 58 -9.50 -24.55 8.14
C GLY A 58 -9.16 -24.98 9.56
N GLN A 59 -9.30 -26.28 9.81
CA GLN A 59 -8.92 -26.86 11.10
C GLN A 59 -7.38 -26.84 11.29
N PRO A 60 -6.88 -26.77 12.54
CA PRO A 60 -5.45 -26.65 12.81
C PRO A 60 -4.58 -27.76 12.23
N ASP A 61 -5.13 -28.94 11.97
CA ASP A 61 -4.43 -30.09 11.39
C ASP A 61 -4.42 -30.09 9.84
N ALA A 62 -5.22 -29.22 9.21
CA ALA A 62 -5.33 -29.06 7.76
C ALA A 62 -4.59 -27.82 7.24
N VAL A 63 -4.39 -26.80 8.07
CA VAL A 63 -3.82 -25.50 7.67
C VAL A 63 -2.33 -25.43 7.97
N ASP A 64 -1.56 -24.82 7.06
CA ASP A 64 -0.10 -24.84 7.15
C ASP A 64 0.48 -24.10 8.35
N LEU A 65 0.03 -22.87 8.63
CA LEU A 65 0.55 -22.03 9.71
C LEU A 65 0.56 -22.73 11.09
N PRO A 66 -0.56 -23.30 11.59
CA PRO A 66 -0.55 -24.02 12.86
C PRO A 66 0.34 -25.27 12.82
N LEU A 67 0.37 -26.02 11.70
CA LEU A 67 1.24 -27.19 11.55
C LEU A 67 2.72 -26.80 11.64
N VAL A 68 3.13 -25.73 10.97
CA VAL A 68 4.51 -25.22 10.98
C VAL A 68 4.93 -24.81 12.39
N ILE A 69 4.07 -24.10 13.11
CA ILE A 69 4.36 -23.68 14.50
C ILE A 69 4.51 -24.93 15.39
N GLN A 70 3.57 -25.88 15.32
CA GLN A 70 3.59 -27.10 16.14
C GLN A 70 4.81 -27.98 15.87
N GLN A 71 5.23 -28.07 14.60
CA GLN A 71 6.35 -28.91 14.17
C GLN A 71 7.71 -28.21 14.29
N SER A 72 7.75 -26.94 14.67
CA SER A 72 8.97 -26.14 14.72
C SER A 72 9.95 -26.56 15.83
N ASN A 73 11.25 -26.41 15.54
CA ASN A 73 12.28 -26.48 16.58
C ASN A 73 12.12 -25.35 17.61
N TYR A 74 11.58 -24.19 17.20
CA TYR A 74 11.32 -23.06 18.08
C TYR A 74 10.41 -23.45 19.24
N LEU A 75 9.24 -24.03 18.95
CA LEU A 75 8.30 -24.47 19.99
C LEU A 75 8.91 -25.56 20.88
N ARG A 76 9.60 -26.56 20.29
CA ARG A 76 10.28 -27.62 21.06
C ARG A 76 11.32 -27.05 22.04
N ASN A 77 12.13 -26.09 21.59
CA ASN A 77 13.14 -25.46 22.43
C ASN A 77 12.50 -24.62 23.52
N LEU A 78 11.43 -23.88 23.19
CA LEU A 78 10.68 -23.10 24.16
C LEU A 78 10.08 -23.99 25.27
N GLN A 79 9.48 -25.12 24.91
CA GLN A 79 8.95 -26.11 25.85
C GLN A 79 10.03 -26.68 26.76
N ARG A 80 11.20 -27.04 26.19
CA ARG A 80 12.35 -27.53 26.99
C ARG A 80 12.87 -26.48 27.96
N ARG A 81 13.01 -25.22 27.52
CA ARG A 81 13.44 -24.11 28.39
C ARG A 81 12.44 -23.81 29.50
N ALA A 82 11.14 -23.88 29.21
CA ALA A 82 10.11 -23.73 30.22
C ALA A 82 10.15 -24.86 31.26
N ALA A 83 10.32 -26.12 30.80
CA ALA A 83 10.46 -27.27 31.69
C ALA A 83 11.74 -27.19 32.57
N ALA A 84 12.81 -26.59 32.05
CA ALA A 84 14.05 -26.34 32.79
C ALA A 84 13.97 -25.11 33.73
N GLY A 85 12.86 -24.35 33.72
CA GLY A 85 12.71 -23.13 34.51
C GLY A 85 13.44 -21.90 33.96
N GLU A 86 14.00 -21.99 32.75
CA GLU A 86 14.76 -20.90 32.09
C GLU A 86 13.85 -19.90 31.33
N SER A 87 12.56 -20.22 31.18
CA SER A 87 11.57 -19.39 30.51
C SER A 87 10.21 -19.49 31.21
N PRO A 88 9.39 -18.43 31.25
CA PRO A 88 8.06 -18.50 31.83
C PRO A 88 7.17 -19.51 31.10
N ALA A 89 6.59 -20.47 31.84
CA ALA A 89 5.63 -21.45 31.31
C ALA A 89 4.44 -20.78 30.58
N ARG A 90 4.04 -19.60 31.06
CA ARG A 90 2.97 -18.78 30.48
C ARG A 90 3.14 -18.50 28.98
N LEU A 91 4.38 -18.41 28.46
CA LEU A 91 4.60 -18.15 27.04
C LEU A 91 4.27 -19.38 26.17
N VAL A 92 4.55 -20.58 26.68
CA VAL A 92 4.14 -21.85 26.04
C VAL A 92 2.62 -21.98 26.08
N ASP A 93 2.01 -21.68 27.24
CA ASP A 93 0.55 -21.73 27.41
C ASP A 93 -0.16 -20.74 26.47
N ALA A 94 0.33 -19.49 26.39
CA ALA A 94 -0.24 -18.47 25.52
C ALA A 94 -0.15 -18.84 24.03
N LEU A 95 0.97 -19.42 23.59
CA LEU A 95 1.11 -19.90 22.22
C LEU A 95 0.21 -21.12 21.96
N GLY A 96 0.11 -22.05 22.92
CA GLY A 96 -0.81 -23.19 22.85
C GLY A 96 -2.28 -22.75 22.79
N ASP A 97 -2.66 -21.74 23.58
CA ASP A 97 -4.00 -21.16 23.57
C ASP A 97 -4.30 -20.44 22.26
N LEU A 98 -3.35 -19.70 21.68
CA LEU A 98 -3.53 -19.07 20.37
C LEU A 98 -3.80 -20.11 19.28
N LEU A 99 -3.13 -21.28 19.34
CA LEU A 99 -3.31 -22.38 18.40
C LEU A 99 -4.63 -23.14 18.61
N ARG A 100 -5.10 -23.32 19.85
CA ARG A 100 -6.33 -24.06 20.17
C ARG A 100 -7.59 -23.19 20.08
N ASN A 101 -7.51 -21.95 20.54
CA ASN A 101 -8.65 -21.02 20.63
C ASN A 101 -8.71 -20.15 19.36
N ASN A 102 -9.27 -20.74 18.30
CA ASN A 102 -9.52 -20.07 17.03
C ASN A 102 -10.93 -20.42 16.49
N PRO A 103 -12.01 -19.84 17.05
CA PRO A 103 -13.38 -20.23 16.70
C PRO A 103 -13.74 -19.93 15.23
N THR A 104 -13.09 -18.94 14.61
CA THR A 104 -13.28 -18.62 13.20
C THR A 104 -12.59 -19.62 12.27
N GLY A 105 -11.60 -20.37 12.77
CA GLY A 105 -10.77 -21.25 11.96
C GLY A 105 -9.88 -20.51 10.94
N ILE A 106 -9.71 -19.20 11.09
CA ILE A 106 -8.98 -18.37 10.11
C ILE A 106 -7.53 -18.19 10.53
N TRP A 107 -6.62 -18.39 9.58
CA TRP A 107 -5.18 -18.28 9.75
C TRP A 107 -4.62 -17.29 8.73
N GLU A 108 -4.37 -16.07 9.18
CA GLU A 108 -3.93 -14.97 8.33
C GLU A 108 -2.51 -15.18 7.82
N ASN A 109 -2.29 -14.89 6.53
CA ASN A 109 -1.04 -15.11 5.82
C ASN A 109 -0.48 -16.55 5.92
N SER A 110 -1.33 -17.54 6.27
CA SER A 110 -0.96 -18.95 6.15
C SER A 110 -0.69 -19.32 4.70
N TRP A 111 0.26 -20.21 4.49
CA TRP A 111 0.50 -20.84 3.21
C TRP A 111 -0.53 -21.96 2.98
N VAL A 112 -0.59 -22.46 1.76
CA VAL A 112 -1.44 -23.59 1.38
C VAL A 112 -0.58 -24.80 1.00
N ARG A 113 -1.15 -26.00 1.15
CA ARG A 113 -0.58 -27.26 0.69
C ARG A 113 -1.40 -27.82 -0.45
N ILE A 114 -0.78 -28.17 -1.57
CA ILE A 114 -1.40 -28.63 -2.81
C ILE A 114 -0.82 -30.00 -3.21
N PRO A 115 -1.62 -31.05 -3.39
CA PRO A 115 -1.14 -32.33 -3.88
C PRO A 115 -0.46 -32.17 -5.23
N VAL A 116 0.79 -32.62 -5.34
CA VAL A 116 1.59 -32.46 -6.56
C VAL A 116 0.89 -33.14 -7.76
N ARG A 117 0.14 -34.21 -7.53
CA ARG A 117 -0.64 -34.90 -8.58
C ARG A 117 -1.71 -34.03 -9.25
N LEU A 118 -2.18 -32.97 -8.60
CA LEU A 118 -3.20 -32.06 -9.15
C LEU A 118 -2.61 -30.96 -10.04
N LEU A 119 -1.27 -30.82 -10.09
CA LEU A 119 -0.61 -29.81 -10.91
C LEU A 119 -0.57 -30.25 -12.38
N SER A 120 -1.11 -29.41 -13.27
CA SER A 120 -0.97 -29.58 -14.72
C SER A 120 0.50 -29.52 -15.18
N ASN A 121 0.79 -30.00 -16.39
CA ASN A 121 2.14 -29.93 -16.96
C ASN A 121 2.63 -28.49 -17.08
N ASP A 122 1.79 -27.57 -17.58
CA ASP A 122 2.09 -26.14 -17.70
C ASP A 122 2.45 -25.52 -16.34
N VAL A 123 1.76 -25.92 -15.26
CA VAL A 123 2.05 -25.47 -13.88
C VAL A 123 3.39 -26.01 -13.41
N ARG A 124 3.71 -27.28 -13.68
CA ARG A 124 5.00 -27.90 -13.33
C ARG A 124 6.16 -27.23 -14.05
N GLU A 125 5.98 -26.85 -15.31
CA GLU A 125 6.99 -26.11 -16.08
C GLU A 125 7.26 -24.73 -15.49
N ILE A 126 6.20 -23.97 -15.17
CA ILE A 126 6.34 -22.66 -14.52
C ILE A 126 6.98 -22.79 -13.14
N LEU A 127 6.57 -23.77 -12.34
CA LEU A 127 7.17 -24.05 -11.04
C LEU A 127 8.67 -24.37 -11.17
N LYS A 128 9.05 -25.23 -12.13
CA LYS A 128 10.45 -25.56 -12.39
C LYS A 128 11.28 -24.32 -12.75
N ARG A 129 10.74 -23.45 -13.61
CA ARG A 129 11.36 -22.17 -13.97
C ARG A 129 11.50 -21.24 -12.77
N ASP A 130 10.46 -21.12 -11.95
CA ASP A 130 10.45 -20.22 -10.79
C ASP A 130 11.33 -20.73 -9.64
N LEU A 131 11.64 -22.03 -9.62
CA LEU A 131 12.61 -22.66 -8.73
C LEU A 131 14.07 -22.63 -9.26
N SER A 132 14.33 -22.06 -10.42
CA SER A 132 15.71 -21.81 -10.88
C SER A 132 16.39 -20.73 -10.03
N ALA A 133 17.68 -20.86 -9.77
CA ALA A 133 18.45 -19.85 -9.04
C ALA A 133 18.50 -18.50 -9.78
N ASP A 134 18.64 -18.57 -11.11
CA ASP A 134 18.45 -17.45 -12.03
C ASP A 134 17.50 -17.85 -13.16
N LYS A 135 16.34 -17.20 -13.23
CA LYS A 135 15.32 -17.46 -14.25
C LYS A 135 15.72 -17.04 -15.66
N GLY A 136 16.80 -16.24 -15.79
CA GLY A 136 17.44 -15.92 -17.05
C GLY A 136 18.33 -17.04 -17.58
N ASN A 137 18.73 -18.00 -16.74
CA ASN A 137 19.54 -19.15 -17.12
C ASN A 137 18.81 -20.47 -16.78
N LEU A 138 17.99 -20.94 -17.72
CA LEU A 138 17.17 -22.14 -17.55
C LEU A 138 17.97 -23.46 -17.45
N GLN A 139 19.24 -23.46 -17.82
CA GLN A 139 20.16 -24.59 -17.61
C GLN A 139 20.97 -24.47 -16.32
N GLY A 140 20.79 -23.38 -15.57
CA GLY A 140 21.43 -23.18 -14.29
C GLY A 140 20.87 -24.09 -13.19
N GLU A 141 21.51 -24.03 -12.02
CA GLU A 141 21.09 -24.78 -10.86
C GLU A 141 19.73 -24.30 -10.30
N ALA A 142 19.07 -25.18 -9.56
CA ALA A 142 17.91 -24.78 -8.76
C ALA A 142 18.33 -23.90 -7.58
N ARG A 143 17.40 -23.10 -7.07
CA ARG A 143 17.59 -22.37 -5.80
C ARG A 143 17.80 -23.34 -4.63
N ARG A 144 18.56 -22.92 -3.61
CA ARG A 144 19.03 -23.79 -2.52
C ARG A 144 17.92 -24.20 -1.55
N ASP A 145 16.91 -23.36 -1.38
CA ASP A 145 15.72 -23.59 -0.56
C ASP A 145 14.60 -24.33 -1.32
N SER A 146 14.85 -24.85 -2.54
CA SER A 146 13.79 -25.49 -3.35
C SER A 146 13.11 -26.68 -2.66
N ALA A 147 13.85 -27.41 -1.82
CA ALA A 147 13.34 -28.57 -1.09
C ALA A 147 12.29 -28.17 -0.03
N GLU A 148 12.31 -26.94 0.46
CA GLU A 148 11.40 -26.46 1.52
C GLU A 148 9.95 -26.30 1.03
N PHE A 149 9.74 -26.23 -0.29
CA PHE A 149 8.42 -26.13 -0.90
C PHE A 149 7.74 -27.48 -1.10
N PHE A 150 8.43 -28.61 -0.87
CA PHE A 150 7.85 -29.94 -1.02
C PHE A 150 7.77 -30.61 0.35
N VAL A 151 6.55 -30.92 0.78
CA VAL A 151 6.27 -31.51 2.09
C VAL A 151 5.42 -32.76 1.95
N GLU A 152 5.66 -33.74 2.81
CA GLU A 152 4.76 -34.89 2.95
C GLU A 152 3.59 -34.52 3.86
N HIS A 153 2.36 -34.71 3.39
CA HIS A 153 1.16 -34.47 4.18
C HIS A 153 0.18 -35.64 3.99
N ARG A 154 -0.15 -36.33 5.09
CA ARG A 154 -1.03 -37.51 5.11
C ARG A 154 -0.60 -38.61 4.12
N GLY A 155 0.71 -38.78 3.93
CA GLY A 155 1.29 -39.79 3.04
C GLY A 155 1.28 -39.43 1.55
N GLU A 156 0.94 -38.18 1.21
CA GLU A 156 0.99 -37.65 -0.15
C GLU A 156 1.97 -36.47 -0.23
N SER A 157 2.72 -36.41 -1.34
CA SER A 157 3.64 -35.31 -1.63
C SER A 157 2.86 -34.05 -2.06
N CYS A 158 3.06 -32.99 -1.30
CA CYS A 158 2.37 -31.71 -1.47
C CYS A 158 3.37 -30.56 -1.72
N LEU A 159 2.97 -29.65 -2.62
CA LEU A 159 3.58 -28.34 -2.82
C LEU A 159 3.05 -27.37 -1.75
N ARG A 160 3.94 -26.81 -0.94
CA ARG A 160 3.68 -25.82 0.10
C ARG A 160 4.05 -24.43 -0.43
N VAL A 161 3.06 -23.56 -0.64
CA VAL A 161 3.28 -22.23 -1.24
C VAL A 161 2.40 -21.15 -0.62
N PRO A 162 2.84 -19.89 -0.57
CA PRO A 162 2.01 -18.78 -0.12
C PRO A 162 0.91 -18.44 -1.13
N ILE A 163 -0.16 -17.80 -0.65
CA ILE A 163 -1.32 -17.39 -1.47
C ILE A 163 -0.90 -16.46 -2.63
N SER A 164 0.11 -15.63 -2.44
CA SER A 164 0.64 -14.74 -3.47
C SER A 164 1.18 -15.51 -4.69
N TYR A 165 1.85 -16.64 -4.47
CA TYR A 165 2.30 -17.52 -5.56
C TYR A 165 1.17 -18.43 -6.09
N LEU A 166 0.23 -18.82 -5.23
CA LEU A 166 -0.97 -19.59 -5.60
C LEU A 166 -1.75 -18.88 -6.72
N LEU A 167 -1.89 -17.55 -6.67
CA LEU A 167 -2.57 -16.76 -7.71
C LEU A 167 -1.95 -16.99 -9.09
N LYS A 168 -0.62 -16.94 -9.19
CA LYS A 168 0.12 -17.22 -10.42
C LYS A 168 -0.13 -18.65 -10.91
N LEU A 169 0.02 -19.64 -10.02
CA LEU A 169 -0.19 -21.05 -10.39
C LEU A 169 -1.62 -21.31 -10.86
N SER A 170 -2.60 -20.69 -10.21
CA SER A 170 -4.02 -20.80 -10.54
C SER A 170 -4.30 -20.24 -11.93
N LEU A 171 -3.69 -19.10 -12.28
CA LEU A 171 -3.84 -18.50 -13.61
C LEU A 171 -3.25 -19.41 -14.68
N ILE A 172 -2.05 -19.94 -14.47
CA ILE A 172 -1.40 -20.87 -15.40
C ILE A 172 -2.21 -22.16 -15.55
N GLN A 173 -2.77 -22.71 -14.46
CA GLN A 173 -3.63 -23.88 -14.54
C GLN A 173 -4.90 -23.59 -15.34
N ALA A 174 -5.60 -22.49 -15.04
CA ALA A 174 -6.83 -22.11 -15.72
C ALA A 174 -6.65 -21.91 -17.23
N VAL A 175 -5.46 -21.50 -17.68
CA VAL A 175 -5.13 -21.30 -19.10
C VAL A 175 -4.27 -22.41 -19.72
N SER A 176 -4.15 -23.56 -19.05
CA SER A 176 -3.36 -24.68 -19.57
C SER A 176 -3.90 -25.19 -20.91
N ALA A 177 -3.03 -25.71 -21.79
CA ALA A 177 -3.39 -26.09 -23.16
C ALA A 177 -4.60 -27.04 -23.26
N GLY A 178 -4.75 -27.99 -22.32
CA GLY A 178 -5.89 -28.91 -22.27
C GLY A 178 -7.18 -28.33 -21.70
N LEU A 179 -7.15 -27.12 -21.13
CA LEU A 179 -8.26 -26.52 -20.39
C LEU A 179 -8.79 -25.22 -21.02
N CYS A 180 -7.99 -24.56 -21.86
CA CYS A 180 -8.35 -23.33 -22.55
C CYS A 180 -8.20 -23.51 -24.07
N PRO A 181 -9.29 -23.49 -24.85
CA PRO A 181 -9.22 -23.72 -26.29
C PRO A 181 -8.54 -22.55 -27.02
N SER A 182 -8.77 -21.31 -26.58
CA SER A 182 -8.30 -20.11 -27.27
C SER A 182 -6.82 -19.80 -27.02
N GLN A 183 -5.98 -19.83 -28.07
CA GLN A 183 -4.55 -19.54 -27.96
C GLN A 183 -4.27 -18.11 -27.46
N SER A 184 -5.07 -17.13 -27.89
CA SER A 184 -4.93 -15.74 -27.45
C SER A 184 -5.11 -15.61 -25.95
N VAL A 185 -6.17 -16.24 -25.39
CA VAL A 185 -6.44 -16.21 -23.95
C VAL A 185 -5.31 -16.88 -23.16
N ARG A 186 -4.73 -17.97 -23.70
CA ARG A 186 -3.54 -18.61 -23.09
C ARG A 186 -2.34 -17.67 -23.06
N ALA A 187 -2.08 -16.97 -24.16
CA ALA A 187 -0.98 -16.00 -24.23
C ALA A 187 -1.19 -14.84 -23.24
N THR A 188 -2.40 -14.29 -23.17
CA THR A 188 -2.78 -13.24 -22.22
C THR A 188 -2.60 -13.70 -20.77
N GLY A 189 -3.13 -14.88 -20.40
CA GLY A 189 -2.99 -15.41 -19.05
C GLY A 189 -1.53 -15.66 -18.65
N ARG A 190 -0.70 -16.18 -19.57
CA ARG A 190 0.74 -16.34 -19.33
C ARG A 190 1.44 -14.99 -19.15
N ARG A 191 1.11 -13.98 -19.96
CA ARG A 191 1.65 -12.62 -19.82
C ARG A 191 1.28 -12.00 -18.47
N PHE A 192 0.01 -12.06 -18.09
CA PHE A 192 -0.46 -11.47 -16.82
C PHE A 192 0.01 -12.23 -15.57
N SER A 193 0.46 -13.48 -15.71
CA SER A 193 1.01 -14.26 -14.59
C SER A 193 2.22 -13.60 -13.92
N ASP A 194 2.98 -12.76 -14.64
CA ASP A 194 4.14 -12.03 -14.11
C ASP A 194 3.75 -10.80 -13.27
N HIS A 195 2.47 -10.44 -13.24
CA HIS A 195 1.95 -9.31 -12.45
C HIS A 195 1.55 -9.70 -11.02
N PHE A 196 1.62 -10.98 -10.68
CA PHE A 196 1.42 -11.51 -9.33
C PHE A 196 2.78 -11.69 -8.65
N LEU A 197 3.12 -10.75 -7.77
CA LEU A 197 4.40 -10.70 -7.07
C LEU A 197 4.37 -11.57 -5.80
N ASN A 198 5.54 -12.01 -5.35
CA ASN A 198 5.71 -12.93 -4.23
C ASN A 198 6.84 -12.51 -3.28
N ASP A 199 7.08 -11.22 -3.09
CA ASP A 199 8.18 -10.72 -2.25
C ASP A 199 7.77 -10.18 -0.89
N ASN A 200 6.57 -9.61 -0.75
CA ASN A 200 6.06 -9.20 0.56
C ASN A 200 5.31 -10.36 1.26
N SER A 201 5.01 -10.26 2.55
CA SER A 201 4.22 -11.26 3.30
C SER A 201 2.83 -11.45 2.69
N SER A 202 2.22 -10.32 2.36
CA SER A 202 0.94 -10.17 1.69
C SER A 202 1.06 -10.35 0.17
N PRO A 203 0.02 -10.85 -0.53
CA PRO A 203 -0.02 -10.80 -1.99
C PRO A 203 0.05 -9.37 -2.52
N GLU A 204 0.97 -9.14 -3.45
CA GLU A 204 1.13 -7.86 -4.12
C GLU A 204 0.90 -8.05 -5.62
N THR A 205 0.15 -7.13 -6.22
CA THR A 205 -0.12 -7.12 -7.66
C THR A 205 0.03 -5.72 -8.21
N PHE A 206 0.43 -5.61 -9.47
CA PHE A 206 0.53 -4.32 -10.16
C PHE A 206 -0.20 -4.33 -11.49
N SER A 207 -0.55 -3.15 -12.00
CA SER A 207 -1.40 -2.99 -13.19
C SER A 207 -0.96 -3.84 -14.38
N PHE A 208 -1.93 -4.49 -15.03
CA PHE A 208 -1.71 -5.33 -16.21
C PHE A 208 -1.26 -4.52 -17.43
N TYR A 209 -1.63 -3.25 -17.48
CA TYR A 209 -1.22 -2.29 -18.49
C TYR A 209 -1.22 -0.88 -17.90
N VAL A 210 -0.45 0.02 -18.52
CA VAL A 210 -0.38 1.43 -18.12
C VAL A 210 -1.53 2.17 -18.78
N SER A 211 -2.36 2.87 -18.02
CA SER A 211 -3.51 3.60 -18.56
C SER A 211 -3.16 5.04 -18.91
N ALA A 212 -3.66 5.57 -20.02
CA ALA A 212 -3.61 7.00 -20.30
C ALA A 212 -4.76 7.72 -19.56
N LEU A 213 -4.46 8.72 -18.73
CA LEU A 213 -5.51 9.46 -18.02
C LEU A 213 -5.99 10.60 -18.92
N GLN A 214 -7.13 10.41 -19.58
CA GLN A 214 -7.71 11.38 -20.49
C GLN A 214 -9.10 11.82 -20.01
N PRO A 215 -9.51 13.08 -20.25
CA PRO A 215 -10.85 13.54 -19.91
C PRO A 215 -11.95 12.70 -20.57
N ALA A 216 -11.74 12.29 -21.83
CA ALA A 216 -12.67 11.47 -22.60
C ALA A 216 -12.94 10.09 -21.98
N THR A 217 -11.98 9.53 -21.26
CA THR A 217 -12.10 8.24 -20.57
C THR A 217 -12.39 8.38 -19.07
N GLY A 218 -12.62 9.61 -18.59
CA GLY A 218 -12.96 9.89 -17.20
C GLY A 218 -11.76 9.96 -16.26
N MET A 219 -10.57 10.30 -16.76
CA MET A 219 -9.33 10.45 -16.00
C MET A 219 -9.04 9.20 -15.15
N GLY A 220 -8.94 9.31 -13.81
CA GLY A 220 -8.60 8.20 -12.93
C GLY A 220 -9.55 7.00 -12.97
N LYS A 221 -10.75 7.13 -13.58
CA LYS A 221 -11.69 6.00 -13.76
C LYS A 221 -11.09 4.85 -14.57
N VAL A 222 -10.25 5.13 -15.57
CA VAL A 222 -9.62 4.06 -16.36
C VAL A 222 -8.67 3.22 -15.50
N LEU A 223 -7.91 3.86 -14.60
CA LEU A 223 -7.00 3.17 -13.69
C LEU A 223 -7.77 2.37 -12.65
N ALA A 224 -8.82 2.96 -12.08
CA ALA A 224 -9.66 2.27 -11.11
C ALA A 224 -10.39 1.07 -11.75
N GLY A 225 -10.84 1.21 -13.01
CA GLY A 225 -11.42 0.14 -13.82
C GLY A 225 -10.47 -1.04 -14.03
N GLU A 226 -9.19 -0.77 -14.34
CA GLU A 226 -8.16 -1.82 -14.42
C GLU A 226 -7.96 -2.50 -13.05
N MET A 227 -7.83 -1.72 -11.98
CA MET A 227 -7.61 -2.24 -10.63
C MET A 227 -8.74 -3.17 -10.18
N VAL A 228 -10.00 -2.78 -10.35
CA VAL A 228 -11.14 -3.61 -9.94
C VAL A 228 -11.25 -4.88 -10.79
N LYS A 229 -10.98 -4.81 -12.10
CA LYS A 229 -10.93 -6.01 -12.97
C LYS A 229 -9.79 -6.95 -12.58
N ARG A 230 -8.62 -6.41 -12.23
CA ARG A 230 -7.49 -7.18 -11.69
C ARG A 230 -7.81 -7.83 -10.34
N TYR A 231 -8.51 -7.12 -9.47
CA TYR A 231 -9.00 -7.68 -8.21
C TYR A 231 -10.03 -8.79 -8.43
N LEU A 232 -10.98 -8.63 -9.35
CA LEU A 232 -11.95 -9.68 -9.71
C LEU A 232 -11.25 -10.92 -10.28
N LEU A 233 -10.28 -10.74 -11.18
CA LEU A 233 -9.49 -11.86 -11.68
C LEU A 233 -8.79 -12.59 -10.52
N SER A 234 -8.14 -11.84 -9.63
CA SER A 234 -7.49 -12.40 -8.43
C SER A 234 -8.48 -13.18 -7.56
N HIS A 235 -9.69 -12.67 -7.37
CA HIS A 235 -10.75 -13.33 -6.60
C HIS A 235 -11.20 -14.63 -7.26
N LEU A 236 -11.47 -14.61 -8.57
CA LEU A 236 -11.84 -15.80 -9.35
C LEU A 236 -10.73 -16.86 -9.32
N LEU A 237 -9.46 -16.45 -9.36
CA LEU A 237 -8.31 -17.35 -9.25
C LEU A 237 -8.26 -18.06 -7.90
N ILE A 238 -8.59 -17.39 -6.80
CA ILE A 238 -8.67 -18.02 -5.47
C ILE A 238 -9.84 -18.99 -5.39
N LEU A 239 -11.01 -18.64 -5.91
CA LEU A 239 -12.14 -19.58 -5.98
C LEU A 239 -11.76 -20.81 -6.82
N TYR A 240 -11.11 -20.60 -7.96
CA TYR A 240 -10.62 -21.68 -8.81
C TYR A 240 -9.57 -22.55 -8.10
N ALA A 241 -8.62 -21.94 -7.37
CA ALA A 241 -7.63 -22.66 -6.58
C ALA A 241 -8.27 -23.56 -5.52
N ASN A 242 -9.30 -23.04 -4.85
CA ASN A 242 -10.01 -23.75 -3.80
C ASN A 242 -10.62 -25.08 -4.29
N GLU A 243 -11.06 -25.12 -5.54
CA GLU A 243 -11.59 -26.32 -6.21
C GLU A 243 -10.50 -27.13 -6.93
N SER A 244 -9.80 -26.53 -7.90
CA SER A 244 -8.91 -27.21 -8.85
C SER A 244 -7.65 -27.78 -8.20
N PHE A 245 -7.12 -27.11 -7.16
CA PHE A 245 -6.01 -27.63 -6.37
C PHE A 245 -6.47 -28.46 -5.16
N GLY A 246 -7.78 -28.74 -5.05
CA GLY A 246 -8.35 -29.58 -4.01
C GLY A 246 -8.25 -29.01 -2.60
N LEU A 247 -8.04 -27.69 -2.44
CA LEU A 247 -7.84 -27.08 -1.12
C LEU A 247 -9.04 -27.35 -0.20
N ARG A 248 -10.28 -27.14 -0.70
CA ARG A 248 -11.49 -27.41 0.10
C ARG A 248 -11.59 -28.87 0.52
N ALA A 249 -11.28 -29.79 -0.40
CA ALA A 249 -11.30 -31.22 -0.12
C ALA A 249 -10.27 -31.64 0.96
N MET A 250 -9.19 -30.87 1.09
CA MET A 250 -8.18 -31.05 2.15
C MET A 250 -8.50 -30.28 3.44
N GLY A 251 -9.61 -29.54 3.49
CA GLY A 251 -9.99 -28.73 4.66
C GLY A 251 -9.31 -27.35 4.72
N GLN A 252 -8.81 -26.84 3.59
CA GLN A 252 -8.26 -25.50 3.44
C GLN A 252 -9.18 -24.64 2.55
N ARG A 253 -9.45 -23.40 2.94
CA ARG A 253 -10.11 -22.42 2.07
C ARG A 253 -9.30 -21.13 2.05
N ALA A 254 -8.64 -20.86 0.92
CA ALA A 254 -7.88 -19.64 0.71
C ALA A 254 -8.83 -18.46 0.41
N MET A 255 -8.44 -17.27 0.84
CA MET A 255 -9.16 -16.02 0.62
C MET A 255 -8.18 -14.86 0.44
N ILE A 256 -8.59 -13.87 -0.34
CA ILE A 256 -7.93 -12.55 -0.46
C ILE A 256 -8.95 -11.44 -0.26
N TYR A 257 -8.51 -10.29 0.26
CA TYR A 257 -9.31 -9.09 0.48
C TYR A 257 -8.41 -7.88 0.72
N PHE A 258 -8.95 -6.67 0.64
CA PHE A 258 -8.21 -5.47 1.07
C PHE A 258 -8.37 -5.27 2.57
N ALA A 259 -7.25 -5.10 3.30
CA ALA A 259 -7.24 -4.69 4.70
C ALA A 259 -5.95 -3.90 5.00
N PRO A 260 -6.03 -2.71 5.61
CA PRO A 260 -4.88 -1.81 5.74
C PRO A 260 -3.97 -2.14 6.93
N HIS A 261 -4.44 -2.99 7.86
CA HIS A 261 -3.74 -3.30 9.11
C HIS A 261 -3.32 -4.78 9.15
N PRO A 262 -2.17 -5.08 9.79
CA PRO A 262 -1.85 -6.44 10.19
C PRO A 262 -2.95 -7.01 11.10
N PRO A 263 -3.42 -8.25 10.86
CA PRO A 263 -4.49 -8.85 11.65
C PRO A 263 -4.13 -9.01 13.13
N LEU A 264 -5.09 -8.83 14.04
CA LEU A 264 -4.94 -8.87 15.49
C LEU A 264 -4.34 -10.18 15.96
N ARG A 265 -4.76 -11.31 15.39
CA ARG A 265 -4.19 -12.62 15.72
C ARG A 265 -2.72 -12.70 15.30
N GLN A 266 -2.35 -12.14 14.15
CA GLN A 266 -0.95 -12.03 13.71
C GLN A 266 -0.17 -11.06 14.62
N LYS A 267 -0.76 -9.94 15.07
CA LYS A 267 -0.14 -9.03 16.07
C LYS A 267 0.14 -9.76 17.40
N ARG A 268 -0.83 -10.54 17.88
CA ARG A 268 -0.70 -11.36 19.11
C ARG A 268 0.37 -12.42 18.93
N LEU A 269 0.37 -13.14 17.82
CA LEU A 269 1.38 -14.15 17.51
C LEU A 269 2.78 -13.54 17.48
N ASN A 270 2.96 -12.41 16.79
CA ASN A 270 4.23 -11.67 16.74
C ASN A 270 4.77 -11.29 18.14
N SER A 271 3.90 -11.01 19.10
CA SER A 271 4.32 -10.70 20.48
C SER A 271 4.86 -11.92 21.26
N LEU A 272 4.63 -13.13 20.75
CA LEU A 272 5.03 -14.40 21.35
C LEU A 272 6.23 -15.06 20.63
N LEU A 273 6.60 -14.57 19.45
CA LEU A 273 7.65 -15.15 18.61
C LEU A 273 8.91 -14.28 18.61
N SER A 274 10.06 -14.91 18.39
CA SER A 274 11.28 -14.18 18.03
C SER A 274 11.16 -13.59 16.63
N ASP A 275 11.83 -12.47 16.40
CA ASP A 275 11.90 -11.74 15.13
C ASP A 275 12.38 -12.62 13.95
N SER A 276 13.38 -13.48 14.15
CA SER A 276 13.83 -14.40 13.09
C SER A 276 12.76 -15.43 12.71
N PHE A 277 12.16 -16.09 13.69
CA PHE A 277 11.14 -17.11 13.44
C PHE A 277 9.87 -16.53 12.82
N TYR A 278 9.48 -15.29 13.20
CA TYR A 278 8.38 -14.59 12.54
C TYR A 278 8.66 -14.40 11.04
N ARG A 279 9.87 -13.95 10.68
CA ARG A 279 10.24 -13.78 9.27
C ARG A 279 10.20 -15.09 8.49
N ASP A 280 10.73 -16.17 9.05
CA ASP A 280 10.75 -17.48 8.40
C ASP A 280 9.34 -18.00 8.08
N MET A 281 8.34 -17.60 8.86
CA MET A 281 6.95 -18.00 8.66
C MET A 281 6.19 -17.15 7.66
N PHE A 282 6.37 -15.82 7.71
CA PHE A 282 5.51 -14.88 6.99
C PHE A 282 6.16 -14.25 5.76
N MET A 283 7.49 -14.18 5.69
CA MET A 283 8.16 -13.60 4.52
C MET A 283 8.07 -14.57 3.34
N ASN A 284 7.57 -14.07 2.21
CA ASN A 284 7.40 -14.89 1.03
C ASN A 284 8.75 -15.15 0.31
N PRO A 285 8.91 -16.33 -0.31
CA PRO A 285 10.18 -16.80 -0.85
C PRO A 285 10.61 -16.15 -2.19
N CYS A 286 9.90 -15.13 -2.68
CA CYS A 286 10.21 -14.42 -3.92
C CYS A 286 10.25 -15.32 -5.17
N LEU A 287 9.34 -16.30 -5.24
CA LEU A 287 9.19 -17.24 -6.35
C LEU A 287 8.64 -16.59 -7.63
N SER A 288 7.99 -15.43 -7.55
CA SER A 288 7.44 -14.70 -8.71
C SER A 288 7.89 -13.25 -8.70
N GLY A 289 8.00 -12.65 -9.89
CA GLY A 289 8.35 -11.23 -10.09
C GLY A 289 9.84 -10.92 -10.25
N TRP A 290 10.74 -11.84 -9.85
CA TRP A 290 12.18 -11.59 -9.77
C TRP A 290 13.00 -12.63 -10.54
N LYS A 291 14.09 -12.20 -11.20
CA LYS A 291 15.02 -13.10 -11.90
C LYS A 291 15.82 -13.97 -10.91
N ARG A 292 16.29 -13.37 -9.81
CA ARG A 292 17.06 -14.01 -8.74
C ARG A 292 16.30 -13.93 -7.42
N GLY A 293 15.41 -14.92 -7.20
CA GLY A 293 14.46 -14.91 -6.07
C GLY A 293 15.15 -14.90 -4.70
N GLU A 294 16.21 -15.69 -4.50
CA GLU A 294 16.94 -15.75 -3.21
C GLU A 294 17.58 -14.40 -2.81
N GLU A 295 18.07 -13.62 -3.78
CA GLU A 295 18.64 -12.30 -3.53
C GLU A 295 17.56 -11.34 -3.02
N LYS A 296 16.40 -11.33 -3.70
CA LYS A 296 15.26 -10.53 -3.27
C LYS A 296 14.72 -10.99 -1.92
N HIS A 297 14.65 -12.30 -1.65
CA HIS A 297 14.23 -12.83 -0.36
C HIS A 297 15.14 -12.34 0.78
N ARG A 298 16.46 -12.38 0.58
CA ARG A 298 17.43 -11.80 1.54
C ARG A 298 17.25 -10.30 1.74
N TYR A 299 16.98 -9.55 0.66
CA TYR A 299 16.66 -8.12 0.75
C TYR A 299 15.40 -7.88 1.59
N MET A 300 14.35 -8.68 1.42
CA MET A 300 13.12 -8.55 2.20
C MET A 300 13.32 -8.88 3.69
N HIS A 301 14.16 -9.87 4.00
CA HIS A 301 14.60 -10.12 5.38
C HIS A 301 15.34 -8.93 5.99
N LEU A 302 16.23 -8.30 5.22
CA LEU A 302 16.94 -7.09 5.66
C LEU A 302 15.98 -5.95 5.95
N CYS A 303 15.01 -5.67 5.06
CA CYS A 303 13.98 -4.66 5.27
C CYS A 303 13.26 -4.84 6.61
N HIS A 304 12.81 -6.06 6.90
CA HIS A 304 12.11 -6.37 8.15
C HIS A 304 13.01 -6.18 9.38
N GLN A 305 14.26 -6.63 9.31
CA GLN A 305 15.23 -6.49 10.39
C GLN A 305 15.52 -5.01 10.69
N VAL A 306 15.66 -4.19 9.65
CA VAL A 306 15.92 -2.75 9.80
C VAL A 306 14.71 -2.04 10.42
N LEU A 307 13.49 -2.33 9.97
CA LEU A 307 12.28 -1.73 10.55
C LEU A 307 12.10 -2.11 12.03
N SER A 308 12.39 -3.37 12.39
CA SER A 308 12.36 -3.83 13.78
C SER A 308 13.39 -3.12 14.66
N ARG A 309 14.63 -2.93 14.16
CA ARG A 309 15.68 -2.15 14.84
C ARG A 309 15.35 -0.66 14.92
N SER A 310 14.76 -0.10 13.87
CA SER A 310 14.38 1.30 13.79
C SER A 310 13.37 1.65 14.89
N GLN A 311 12.38 0.79 15.14
CA GLN A 311 11.41 0.99 16.22
C GLN A 311 12.06 1.00 17.62
N LEU A 312 13.11 0.18 17.85
CA LEU A 312 13.88 0.24 19.09
C LEU A 312 14.62 1.58 19.23
N ASN A 313 15.21 2.08 18.13
CA ASN A 313 15.90 3.37 18.12
C ASN A 313 14.93 4.56 18.25
N ALA A 314 13.65 4.40 17.92
CA ALA A 314 12.63 5.42 18.15
C ALA A 314 12.49 5.78 19.64
N MET A 315 12.77 4.85 20.56
CA MET A 315 12.74 5.13 22.01
C MET A 315 13.76 6.21 22.42
N ILE A 316 14.93 6.22 21.79
CA ILE A 316 15.98 7.22 22.04
C ILE A 316 15.47 8.60 21.61
N LYS A 317 14.87 8.69 20.43
CA LYS A 317 14.25 9.91 19.90
C LYS A 317 13.11 10.42 20.79
N LEU A 318 12.26 9.52 21.29
CA LEU A 318 11.20 9.89 22.23
C LEU A 318 11.74 10.46 23.55
N ARG A 319 12.90 10.00 24.00
CA ARG A 319 13.59 10.55 25.19
C ARG A 319 14.21 11.92 24.88
N GLU A 320 14.90 12.07 23.75
CA GLU A 320 15.48 13.33 23.27
C GLU A 320 14.42 14.41 23.10
N ALA A 321 13.28 14.05 22.49
CA ALA A 321 12.11 14.90 22.37
C ALA A 321 11.43 15.21 23.71
N GLY A 322 11.87 14.65 24.84
CA GLY A 322 11.26 14.87 26.16
C GLY A 322 9.82 14.35 26.29
N ILE A 323 9.43 13.38 25.44
CA ILE A 323 8.15 12.69 25.51
C ILE A 323 8.22 11.59 26.58
N ILE A 324 9.28 10.79 26.53
CA ILE A 324 9.64 9.85 27.59
C ILE A 324 10.52 10.61 28.58
N THR A 325 9.98 10.83 29.78
CA THR A 325 10.65 11.62 30.84
C THR A 325 11.12 10.75 32.00
N ARG A 326 10.91 9.43 31.94
CA ARG A 326 11.22 8.46 32.99
C ARG A 326 11.93 7.25 32.38
N ASN A 327 12.69 6.55 33.21
CA ASN A 327 13.40 5.32 32.79
C ASN A 327 12.51 4.07 32.77
N LEU A 328 11.21 4.20 33.06
CA LEU A 328 10.25 3.11 32.93
C LEU A 328 9.59 3.21 31.56
N VAL A 329 9.92 2.26 30.68
CA VAL A 329 9.38 2.14 29.32
C VAL A 329 8.93 0.69 29.10
N VAL A 330 7.87 0.49 28.34
CA VAL A 330 7.51 -0.83 27.83
C VAL A 330 8.38 -1.11 26.63
N LEU A 331 9.32 -2.05 26.76
CA LEU A 331 10.11 -2.45 25.60
C LEU A 331 9.17 -2.96 24.50
N PRO A 332 9.25 -2.39 23.27
CA PRO A 332 8.46 -2.91 22.16
C PRO A 332 8.92 -4.32 21.82
N SER A 333 8.07 -5.07 21.09
CA SER A 333 8.49 -6.37 20.56
C SER A 333 9.76 -6.20 19.73
N THR A 334 10.67 -7.17 19.80
CA THR A 334 11.86 -7.19 18.95
C THR A 334 11.52 -7.45 17.48
N SER A 335 10.28 -7.86 17.19
CA SER A 335 9.77 -8.16 15.86
C SER A 335 8.68 -7.15 15.48
N ASN A 336 8.81 -6.53 14.31
CA ASN A 336 7.85 -5.57 13.80
C ASN A 336 7.03 -6.16 12.64
N ILE A 337 5.72 -5.90 12.64
CA ILE A 337 4.77 -6.40 11.64
C ILE A 337 4.46 -5.38 10.53
N SER A 338 5.22 -4.30 10.44
CA SER A 338 4.87 -3.13 9.62
C SER A 338 4.87 -3.42 8.14
N LEU A 339 5.61 -4.44 7.67
CA LEU A 339 5.55 -4.89 6.28
C LEU A 339 4.23 -5.59 5.91
N ALA A 340 3.39 -5.92 6.90
CA ALA A 340 2.02 -6.38 6.67
C ALA A 340 0.98 -5.24 6.71
N ASN A 341 1.41 -3.97 6.76
CA ASN A 341 0.51 -2.82 6.58
C ASN A 341 0.22 -2.58 5.09
N ASN A 342 -0.81 -3.22 4.58
CA ASN A 342 -1.13 -3.17 3.16
C ASN A 342 -1.67 -1.79 2.74
N GLY A 343 -1.29 -1.32 1.56
CA GLY A 343 -1.89 -0.13 0.94
C GLY A 343 -1.99 -0.23 -0.57
N THR A 344 -2.31 0.92 -1.18
CA THR A 344 -2.28 1.08 -2.63
C THR A 344 -1.25 2.14 -3.01
N HIS A 345 -0.44 1.87 -4.02
CA HIS A 345 0.41 2.88 -4.63
C HIS A 345 -0.17 3.29 -5.99
N VAL A 346 -0.19 4.59 -6.25
CA VAL A 346 -0.61 5.15 -7.55
C VAL A 346 0.57 5.87 -8.17
N SER A 347 1.07 5.32 -9.28
CA SER A 347 2.15 5.90 -10.07
C SER A 347 1.58 6.67 -11.25
N LEU A 348 2.02 7.92 -11.42
CA LEU A 348 1.78 8.75 -12.59
C LEU A 348 3.07 8.89 -13.39
N GLY A 349 2.99 8.82 -14.72
CA GLY A 349 4.13 8.99 -15.62
C GLY A 349 3.87 10.07 -16.67
N SER A 350 4.91 10.81 -17.05
CA SER A 350 4.88 11.75 -18.18
C SER A 350 5.50 11.10 -19.42
N ARG A 351 4.75 11.03 -20.53
CA ARG A 351 5.25 10.50 -21.81
C ARG A 351 6.32 11.42 -22.40
N VAL A 352 6.17 12.74 -22.27
CA VAL A 352 7.10 13.73 -22.82
C VAL A 352 8.41 13.72 -22.04
N MET A 353 8.38 13.78 -20.70
CA MET A 353 9.61 13.69 -19.89
C MET A 353 10.34 12.36 -20.12
N THR A 354 9.59 11.26 -20.18
CA THR A 354 10.17 9.93 -20.42
C THR A 354 10.85 9.86 -21.79
N ARG A 355 10.23 10.43 -22.84
CA ARG A 355 10.81 10.50 -24.19
C ARG A 355 12.06 11.37 -24.23
N LEU A 356 12.05 12.54 -23.60
CA LEU A 356 13.23 13.42 -23.55
C LEU A 356 14.40 12.74 -22.84
N LEU A 357 14.18 12.05 -21.71
CA LEU A 357 15.24 11.32 -21.01
C LEU A 357 15.76 10.09 -21.78
N ALA A 358 14.92 9.49 -22.62
CA ALA A 358 15.32 8.38 -23.47
C ALA A 358 16.12 8.83 -24.71
N ASP A 359 15.95 10.09 -25.14
CA ASP A 359 16.64 10.69 -26.27
C ASP A 359 17.98 11.36 -25.84
N PRO A 360 19.14 10.81 -26.24
CA PRO A 360 20.44 11.39 -25.92
C PRO A 360 20.67 12.79 -26.49
N GLU A 361 19.96 13.18 -27.56
CA GLU A 361 20.11 14.50 -28.22
C GLU A 361 19.31 15.60 -27.52
N SER A 362 18.36 15.24 -26.65
CA SER A 362 17.43 16.18 -26.01
C SER A 362 18.11 17.17 -25.05
N GLN A 363 19.31 16.83 -24.55
CA GLN A 363 20.03 17.52 -23.47
C GLN A 363 19.27 17.56 -22.12
N PHE A 364 18.10 16.93 -22.04
CA PHE A 364 17.36 16.79 -20.79
C PHE A 364 17.89 15.58 -20.02
N THR A 365 18.56 15.83 -18.89
CA THR A 365 19.32 14.80 -18.18
C THR A 365 18.64 14.37 -16.87
N ALA A 366 19.13 13.29 -16.26
CA ALA A 366 18.70 12.86 -14.93
C ALA A 366 18.86 13.95 -13.86
N ALA A 367 19.82 14.88 -14.02
CA ALA A 367 19.95 16.02 -13.12
C ALA A 367 18.75 16.97 -13.23
N HIS A 368 18.25 17.22 -14.45
CA HIS A 368 17.04 18.04 -14.65
C HIS A 368 15.79 17.35 -14.11
N GLU A 369 15.65 16.04 -14.34
CA GLU A 369 14.57 15.23 -13.74
C GLU A 369 14.58 15.34 -12.21
N LYS A 370 15.76 15.24 -11.59
CA LYS A 370 15.88 15.28 -10.13
C LYS A 370 15.53 16.65 -9.53
N VAL A 371 16.01 17.75 -10.15
CA VAL A 371 15.68 19.12 -9.71
C VAL A 371 14.17 19.35 -9.77
N LEU A 372 13.54 19.05 -10.91
CA LEU A 372 12.10 19.25 -11.07
C LEU A 372 11.30 18.31 -10.18
N GLY A 373 11.70 17.04 -10.10
CA GLY A 373 11.03 16.00 -9.33
C GLY A 373 10.96 16.32 -7.85
N ASP A 374 12.10 16.68 -7.24
CA ASP A 374 12.15 16.97 -5.81
C ASP A 374 11.34 18.23 -5.45
N LEU A 375 11.38 19.27 -6.28
CA LEU A 375 10.56 20.48 -6.08
C LEU A 375 9.06 20.19 -6.19
N VAL A 376 8.65 19.43 -7.20
CA VAL A 376 7.25 19.02 -7.36
C VAL A 376 6.79 18.21 -6.15
N MET A 377 7.59 17.27 -5.66
CA MET A 377 7.27 16.51 -4.46
C MET A 377 7.09 17.40 -3.21
N LYS A 378 7.96 18.40 -3.01
CA LYS A 378 7.81 19.38 -1.93
C LYS A 378 6.51 20.15 -2.01
N ILE A 379 6.11 20.60 -3.21
CA ILE A 379 4.84 21.30 -3.42
C ILE A 379 3.68 20.37 -3.06
N LEU A 380 3.67 19.16 -3.60
CA LEU A 380 2.60 18.18 -3.41
C LEU A 380 2.39 17.80 -1.93
N GLU A 381 3.45 17.70 -1.11
CA GLU A 381 3.35 17.39 0.33
C GLU A 381 2.40 18.36 1.08
N HIS A 382 2.26 19.62 0.64
CA HIS A 382 1.35 20.59 1.25
C HIS A 382 -0.12 20.25 1.04
N PHE A 383 -0.44 19.55 -0.05
CA PHE A 383 -1.81 19.22 -0.47
C PHE A 383 -2.26 17.81 -0.05
N LEU A 384 -1.32 16.95 0.38
CA LEU A 384 -1.62 15.59 0.85
C LEU A 384 -2.69 15.49 1.96
N PRO A 385 -2.89 16.49 2.84
CA PRO A 385 -4.01 16.47 3.79
C PRO A 385 -5.41 16.37 3.14
N LEU A 386 -5.56 16.67 1.85
CA LEU A 386 -6.83 16.48 1.12
C LEU A 386 -7.19 15.01 0.90
N PHE A 387 -6.21 14.09 0.95
CA PHE A 387 -6.43 12.66 0.69
C PHE A 387 -6.77 11.87 1.95
N VAL A 388 -6.10 12.18 3.06
CA VAL A 388 -6.14 11.39 4.30
C VAL A 388 -7.52 11.47 4.97
N GLY A 389 -8.19 10.34 5.07
CA GLY A 389 -9.57 10.22 5.56
C GLY A 389 -10.66 10.60 4.55
N THR A 390 -10.30 11.38 3.52
CA THR A 390 -11.21 11.82 2.45
C THR A 390 -11.41 10.75 1.39
N TYR A 391 -10.30 10.20 0.88
CA TYR A 391 -10.26 9.24 -0.22
C TYR A 391 -9.70 7.87 0.18
N SER A 392 -8.85 7.81 1.20
CA SER A 392 -8.43 6.54 1.79
C SER A 392 -8.33 6.69 3.30
N ALA A 393 -8.50 5.59 4.03
CA ALA A 393 -8.43 5.59 5.48
C ALA A 393 -8.01 4.21 6.02
N ALA A 394 -7.68 4.15 7.30
CA ALA A 394 -7.41 2.91 8.01
C ALA A 394 -7.92 3.02 9.46
N PRO A 395 -9.25 2.99 9.67
CA PRO A 395 -9.84 3.14 11.00
C PRO A 395 -9.26 2.13 11.99
N TYR A 396 -8.89 2.59 13.19
CA TYR A 396 -8.34 1.73 14.23
C TYR A 396 -8.65 2.25 15.62
N ARG A 397 -8.88 1.35 16.57
CA ARG A 397 -9.15 1.69 17.96
C ARG A 397 -7.95 1.31 18.83
N LEU A 398 -7.43 2.29 19.57
CA LEU A 398 -6.35 2.10 20.56
C LEU A 398 -6.95 2.14 21.96
N ASP A 399 -6.71 1.11 22.77
CA ASP A 399 -7.09 1.14 24.19
C ASP A 399 -6.13 2.05 24.97
N PHE A 400 -6.53 2.45 26.18
CA PHE A 400 -5.64 3.14 27.11
C PHE A 400 -4.33 2.36 27.29
N CYS A 401 -4.38 1.04 27.46
CA CYS A 401 -3.18 0.21 27.69
C CYS A 401 -2.20 0.21 26.51
N ASP A 402 -2.64 0.59 25.31
CA ASP A 402 -1.79 0.69 24.11
C ASP A 402 -1.28 2.12 23.90
N PHE A 403 -1.75 3.08 24.68
CA PHE A 403 -1.41 4.51 24.59
C PHE A 403 -0.07 4.88 25.26
N HIS A 404 0.87 3.93 25.26
CA HIS A 404 2.27 4.16 25.59
C HIS A 404 2.95 4.90 24.43
N PRO A 405 3.69 6.00 24.66
CA PRO A 405 4.30 6.76 23.56
C PRO A 405 5.20 5.91 22.66
N GLU A 406 5.94 4.95 23.22
CA GLU A 406 6.79 3.98 22.50
C GLU A 406 6.03 3.01 21.57
N LYS A 407 4.71 2.89 21.72
CA LYS A 407 3.84 2.07 20.86
C LYS A 407 2.94 2.93 19.99
N ALA A 408 2.21 3.87 20.61
CA ALA A 408 1.20 4.66 19.94
C ALA A 408 1.77 5.60 18.87
N LEU A 409 2.98 6.14 19.07
CA LEU A 409 3.61 7.03 18.09
C LEU A 409 4.25 6.29 16.90
N GLY A 410 4.27 4.95 16.90
CA GLY A 410 4.76 4.14 15.79
C GLY A 410 6.12 4.62 15.27
N PHE A 411 6.16 5.00 14.00
CA PHE A 411 7.37 5.50 13.34
C PHE A 411 7.54 7.02 13.36
N LEU A 412 6.56 7.79 13.85
CA LEU A 412 6.60 9.26 13.90
C LEU A 412 7.90 9.84 14.48
N PRO A 413 8.60 9.22 15.47
CA PRO A 413 9.88 9.74 15.96
C PRO A 413 11.00 9.81 14.91
N HIS A 414 10.85 9.11 13.78
CA HIS A 414 11.78 9.14 12.65
C HIS A 414 11.24 9.93 11.45
N GLU A 415 10.01 10.46 11.56
CA GLU A 415 9.29 11.12 10.46
C GLU A 415 9.02 12.61 10.74
N LEU A 416 9.20 13.04 11.98
CA LEU A 416 9.02 14.41 12.45
C LEU A 416 10.12 14.81 13.42
N ASP A 417 10.51 16.09 13.41
CA ASP A 417 11.44 16.62 14.39
C ASP A 417 10.82 16.66 15.80
N ASP A 418 11.69 16.71 16.80
CA ASP A 418 11.34 16.66 18.23
C ASP A 418 10.33 17.74 18.67
N GLY A 419 10.34 18.91 18.04
CA GLY A 419 9.40 20.00 18.28
C GLY A 419 8.00 19.61 17.83
N HIS A 420 7.84 19.28 16.55
CA HIS A 420 6.55 18.91 15.98
C HIS A 420 6.00 17.59 16.54
N LEU A 421 6.86 16.60 16.79
CA LEU A 421 6.49 15.35 17.44
C LEU A 421 5.85 15.59 18.83
N ARG A 422 6.47 16.44 19.65
CA ARG A 422 5.89 16.85 20.95
C ARG A 422 4.55 17.57 20.80
N MET A 423 4.43 18.43 19.79
CA MET A 423 3.19 19.17 19.52
C MET A 423 2.05 18.20 19.21
N ILE A 424 2.28 17.26 18.30
CA ILE A 424 1.34 16.21 17.91
C ILE A 424 0.98 15.35 19.11
N TRP A 425 1.98 14.79 19.81
CA TRP A 425 1.73 13.90 20.94
C TRP A 425 0.86 14.55 22.02
N ARG A 426 1.13 15.82 22.33
CA ARG A 426 0.31 16.55 23.30
C ARG A 426 -1.12 16.73 22.82
N ARG A 427 -1.32 17.11 21.56
CA ARG A 427 -2.66 17.28 20.98
C ARG A 427 -3.41 15.97 20.94
N TRP A 428 -2.72 14.88 20.66
CA TRP A 428 -3.32 13.56 20.65
C TRP A 428 -3.78 13.12 22.03
N LYS A 429 -2.96 13.32 23.08
CA LYS A 429 -3.39 13.10 24.47
C LYS A 429 -4.63 13.92 24.87
N GLN A 430 -4.76 15.14 24.34
CA GLN A 430 -5.94 15.98 24.57
C GLN A 430 -7.18 15.44 23.83
N LYS A 431 -7.02 14.97 22.59
CA LYS A 431 -8.09 14.36 21.80
C LYS A 431 -8.62 13.09 22.47
N ALA A 432 -7.70 12.24 22.94
CA ALA A 432 -7.99 10.98 23.60
C ALA A 432 -8.64 11.14 25.00
N ASP A 433 -8.77 12.36 25.50
CA ASP A 433 -9.30 12.71 26.82
C ASP A 433 -8.70 11.88 27.98
N LEU A 434 -7.40 11.61 27.90
CA LEU A 434 -6.70 10.78 28.88
C LEU A 434 -6.26 11.62 30.07
N SER A 435 -7.20 12.11 30.87
CA SER A 435 -6.88 12.96 32.02
C SER A 435 -7.48 12.45 33.34
N VAL A 436 -6.70 12.60 34.41
CA VAL A 436 -7.09 12.27 35.78
C VAL A 436 -6.85 13.52 36.63
N PHE A 437 -7.89 14.02 37.29
CA PHE A 437 -7.87 15.29 38.04
C PHE A 437 -7.29 16.47 37.24
N GLY A 438 -7.63 16.56 35.95
CA GLY A 438 -7.18 17.63 35.05
C GLY A 438 -5.72 17.52 34.58
N ARG A 439 -5.01 16.43 34.92
CA ARG A 439 -3.65 16.17 34.45
C ARG A 439 -3.65 15.04 33.43
N PRO A 440 -2.99 15.20 32.26
CA PRO A 440 -2.92 14.14 31.27
C PRO A 440 -2.14 12.95 31.83
N MET A 441 -2.69 11.76 31.69
CA MET A 441 -2.11 10.52 32.17
C MET A 441 -1.92 9.57 30.99
N THR A 442 -0.68 9.12 30.81
CA THR A 442 -0.38 7.97 29.96
C THR A 442 -0.30 6.73 30.84
N PRO A 443 -0.40 5.52 30.26
CA PRO A 443 -0.10 4.28 30.95
C PRO A 443 1.24 4.30 31.70
N LEU A 444 1.33 3.52 32.77
CA LEU A 444 2.45 3.46 33.70
C LEU A 444 3.42 2.31 33.39
N GLY A 445 3.02 1.30 32.63
CA GLY A 445 3.90 0.25 32.11
C GLY A 445 3.40 -1.16 32.45
N PRO A 446 3.28 -1.51 33.74
CA PRO A 446 2.74 -2.81 34.13
C PRO A 446 1.28 -2.95 33.70
N LEU A 447 0.99 -3.90 32.80
CA LEU A 447 -0.34 -4.09 32.20
C LEU A 447 -1.47 -4.24 33.24
N TRP A 448 -1.21 -4.88 34.38
CA TRP A 448 -2.22 -5.04 35.43
C TRP A 448 -2.58 -3.70 36.09
N LEU A 449 -1.59 -2.81 36.25
CA LEU A 449 -1.77 -1.48 36.81
C LEU A 449 -2.46 -0.55 35.80
N ASP A 450 -2.09 -0.66 34.53
CA ASP A 450 -2.73 0.09 33.44
C ASP A 450 -4.20 -0.30 33.29
N LYS A 451 -4.51 -1.60 33.34
CA LYS A 451 -5.89 -2.11 33.34
C LYS A 451 -6.70 -1.63 34.54
N LEU A 452 -6.10 -1.60 35.73
CA LEU A 452 -6.76 -1.08 36.94
C LEU A 452 -7.03 0.42 36.79
N THR A 453 -6.04 1.19 36.37
CA THR A 453 -6.12 2.64 36.17
C THR A 453 -7.20 2.98 35.15
N SER A 454 -7.21 2.30 34.00
CA SER A 454 -8.23 2.47 32.96
C SER A 454 -9.63 2.22 33.50
N ARG A 455 -9.85 1.15 34.28
CA ARG A 455 -11.16 0.85 34.88
C ARG A 455 -11.59 1.90 35.90
N VAL A 456 -10.71 2.29 36.81
CA VAL A 456 -11.02 3.24 37.90
C VAL A 456 -11.33 4.62 37.35
N PHE A 457 -10.56 5.10 36.38
CA PHE A 457 -10.69 6.45 35.82
C PHE A 457 -11.46 6.49 34.49
N ARG A 458 -11.97 5.34 34.01
CA ARG A 458 -12.72 5.19 32.75
C ARG A 458 -11.94 5.68 31.52
N LEU A 459 -10.62 5.49 31.51
CA LEU A 459 -9.76 5.88 30.41
C LEU A 459 -9.89 4.84 29.28
N ARG A 460 -10.47 5.24 28.14
CA ARG A 460 -10.81 4.34 27.03
C ARG A 460 -9.78 4.31 25.89
N GLY A 461 -8.78 5.21 25.88
CA GLY A 461 -7.89 5.39 24.73
C GLY A 461 -8.50 6.28 23.64
N ASP A 462 -8.16 6.05 22.37
CA ASP A 462 -8.62 6.89 21.24
C ASP A 462 -9.05 6.08 20.00
N PHE A 463 -9.81 6.73 19.12
CA PHE A 463 -10.15 6.25 17.78
C PHE A 463 -9.38 7.04 16.72
N VAL A 464 -8.63 6.33 15.87
CA VAL A 464 -7.76 6.92 14.84
C VAL A 464 -8.36 6.68 13.45
N PRO A 465 -8.67 7.74 12.67
CA PRO A 465 -9.22 7.60 11.33
C PRO A 465 -8.32 6.86 10.33
N ASP A 466 -7.02 7.10 10.37
CA ASP A 466 -6.03 6.43 9.51
C ASP A 466 -4.78 6.07 10.29
N PHE A 467 -4.79 4.90 10.92
CA PHE A 467 -3.69 4.45 11.77
C PHE A 467 -2.51 3.87 10.97
N ARG A 468 -2.72 3.48 9.71
CA ARG A 468 -1.65 2.96 8.85
C ARG A 468 -0.55 4.01 8.67
N LEU A 469 -0.91 5.28 8.48
CA LEU A 469 0.06 6.38 8.34
C LEU A 469 0.84 6.70 9.64
N ILE A 470 0.59 5.97 10.74
CA ILE A 470 1.27 6.13 12.02
C ILE A 470 2.09 4.86 12.36
N ASP A 471 1.48 3.68 12.14
CA ASP A 471 2.06 2.36 12.45
C ASP A 471 2.97 1.81 11.33
N TYR A 472 3.03 2.49 10.18
CA TYR A 472 3.92 2.18 9.05
C TYR A 472 4.85 3.35 8.76
N LEU A 473 6.12 3.05 8.48
CA LEU A 473 7.10 4.06 8.08
C LEU A 473 6.76 4.55 6.67
N VAL A 474 6.26 5.78 6.55
CA VAL A 474 5.76 6.39 5.30
C VAL A 474 6.62 7.55 4.81
N ALA A 475 7.29 8.29 5.71
CA ALA A 475 8.09 9.45 5.34
C ALA A 475 9.25 9.68 6.31
N ILE A 476 10.42 9.12 6.00
CA ILE A 476 11.61 9.32 6.82
C ILE A 476 12.09 10.77 6.74
N LEU A 477 12.48 11.31 7.90
CA LEU A 477 12.91 12.70 8.04
C LEU A 477 14.32 12.89 7.49
N SER A 478 14.53 14.00 6.78
CA SER A 478 15.86 14.52 6.42
C SER A 478 16.78 14.73 7.64
N THR A 479 18.10 14.68 7.44
CA THR A 479 19.06 15.20 8.43
C THR A 479 19.43 16.65 8.08
N ASP A 480 20.02 17.38 9.03
CA ASP A 480 20.46 18.77 8.78
C ASP A 480 21.52 18.89 7.65
N GLN A 481 22.24 17.80 7.36
CA GLN A 481 23.31 17.78 6.35
C GLN A 481 22.89 17.08 5.05
N SER A 482 21.90 16.18 5.11
CA SER A 482 21.47 15.38 3.97
C SER A 482 19.95 15.46 3.78
N PRO A 483 19.46 16.47 3.06
CA PRO A 483 18.05 16.54 2.70
C PRO A 483 17.60 15.43 1.76
N ALA A 484 16.34 15.02 1.88
CA ALA A 484 15.73 14.06 0.97
C ALA A 484 15.40 14.67 -0.41
N LEU A 485 15.11 15.97 -0.49
CA LEU A 485 14.49 16.64 -1.64
C LEU A 485 15.20 17.94 -2.06
N ASP A 486 16.53 17.98 -1.99
CA ASP A 486 17.35 19.15 -2.37
C ASP A 486 17.52 19.35 -3.89
N GLY A 487 17.00 18.46 -4.74
CA GLY A 487 17.15 18.51 -6.19
C GLY A 487 18.53 18.11 -6.70
N CYS A 488 19.44 17.69 -5.82
CA CYS A 488 20.78 17.24 -6.19
C CYS A 488 20.81 15.73 -6.41
N LEU A 489 21.58 15.29 -7.41
CA LEU A 489 21.81 13.86 -7.62
C LEU A 489 22.46 13.21 -6.39
N GLY A 490 22.01 12.00 -6.07
CA GLY A 490 22.52 11.20 -4.95
C GLY A 490 22.11 11.69 -3.56
N ASN A 491 21.17 12.64 -3.43
CA ASN A 491 20.68 13.10 -2.13
C ASN A 491 20.09 12.00 -1.26
N GLU A 492 19.29 11.10 -1.84
CA GLU A 492 18.77 9.92 -1.16
C GLU A 492 19.88 9.04 -0.60
N GLN A 493 21.00 8.86 -1.34
CA GLN A 493 22.11 8.04 -0.84
C GLN A 493 22.85 8.70 0.31
N ARG A 494 23.00 10.04 0.29
CA ARG A 494 23.59 10.80 1.40
C ARG A 494 22.73 10.64 2.66
N LEU A 495 21.42 10.83 2.54
CA LEU A 495 20.49 10.67 3.65
C LEU A 495 20.50 9.24 4.20
N LYS A 496 20.47 8.21 3.33
CA LYS A 496 20.54 6.82 3.77
C LYS A 496 21.82 6.50 4.55
N ARG A 497 22.97 7.05 4.14
CA ARG A 497 24.25 6.89 4.87
C ARG A 497 24.18 7.48 6.26
N ASP A 498 23.67 8.71 6.38
CA ASP A 498 23.52 9.36 7.68
C ASP A 498 22.58 8.55 8.59
N LEU A 499 21.43 8.13 8.07
CA LEU A 499 20.46 7.34 8.82
C LEU A 499 20.98 5.94 9.19
N ALA A 500 21.83 5.33 8.36
CA ALA A 500 22.51 4.09 8.68
C ALA A 500 23.52 4.26 9.82
N GLN A 501 24.26 5.37 9.86
CA GLN A 501 25.15 5.71 10.99
C GLN A 501 24.38 5.94 12.29
N LEU A 502 23.16 6.48 12.21
CA LEU A 502 22.24 6.60 13.35
C LEU A 502 21.55 5.28 13.72
N GLY A 503 21.74 4.21 12.94
CA GLY A 503 21.09 2.91 13.14
C GLY A 503 19.59 2.90 12.83
N ILE A 504 19.07 3.93 12.18
CA ILE A 504 17.63 4.10 11.88
C ILE A 504 17.24 3.36 10.58
N PHE A 505 18.17 3.27 9.62
CA PHE A 505 17.91 2.78 8.27
C PHE A 505 19.11 1.98 7.71
N ASP A 506 18.96 1.41 6.51
CA ASP A 506 20.04 0.72 5.79
C ASP A 506 20.21 1.28 4.37
N GLU A 507 21.45 1.41 3.91
CA GLU A 507 21.79 1.99 2.62
C GLU A 507 21.22 1.24 1.41
N SER A 508 21.02 -0.06 1.55
CA SER A 508 20.48 -0.91 0.46
C SER A 508 18.98 -0.75 0.28
N MET A 509 18.26 -0.28 1.30
CA MET A 509 16.81 -0.16 1.27
C MET A 509 16.36 1.03 0.42
N SER A 510 15.19 0.89 -0.23
CA SER A 510 14.51 2.05 -0.83
C SER A 510 14.08 3.03 0.26
N LEU A 511 14.34 4.33 0.07
CA LEU A 511 13.87 5.37 0.98
C LEU A 511 12.34 5.40 1.03
N TYR A 512 11.78 5.63 2.22
CA TYR A 512 10.33 5.77 2.45
C TYR A 512 9.94 7.24 2.38
N LEU A 513 9.07 7.59 1.42
CA LEU A 513 8.53 8.92 1.20
C LEU A 513 7.04 8.80 0.82
N LEU A 514 6.22 9.77 1.23
CA LEU A 514 4.77 9.82 0.96
C LEU A 514 4.46 9.89 -0.54
N LEU A 515 5.35 10.56 -1.27
CA LEU A 515 5.44 10.60 -2.72
C LEU A 515 6.86 10.19 -3.09
N LYS A 516 7.05 9.48 -4.19
CA LYS A 516 8.38 9.07 -4.64
C LYS A 516 8.57 9.39 -6.12
N LEU A 517 9.69 10.04 -6.45
CA LEU A 517 10.14 10.20 -7.83
C LEU A 517 10.45 8.81 -8.40
N ARG A 518 9.74 8.45 -9.46
CA ARG A 518 10.06 7.30 -10.30
C ARG A 518 10.97 7.83 -11.41
N SER A 519 12.27 7.69 -11.20
CA SER A 519 13.28 8.15 -12.16
C SER A 519 13.36 7.25 -13.38
N GLN A 520 13.47 7.83 -14.57
CA GLN A 520 13.55 7.10 -15.83
C GLN A 520 14.71 6.11 -15.83
N SER A 521 15.88 6.52 -15.34
CA SER A 521 17.09 5.67 -15.28
C SER A 521 16.94 4.43 -14.40
N VAL A 522 16.02 4.45 -13.43
CA VAL A 522 15.82 3.36 -12.47
C VAL A 522 14.62 2.50 -12.83
N ILE A 523 13.52 3.09 -13.29
CA ILE A 523 12.24 2.39 -13.47
C ILE A 523 11.84 2.28 -14.95
N GLY A 524 12.43 3.08 -15.84
CA GLY A 524 12.12 3.13 -17.27
C GLY A 524 11.12 4.22 -17.66
N PHE A 525 10.61 5.00 -16.71
CA PHE A 525 9.78 6.19 -16.97
C PHE A 525 10.03 7.28 -15.92
N SER A 526 9.75 8.54 -16.28
CA SER A 526 9.77 9.69 -15.37
C SER A 526 8.39 9.95 -14.80
N GLY A 527 8.26 9.95 -13.47
CA GLY A 527 6.95 9.97 -12.83
C GLY A 527 6.95 10.18 -11.32
N PHE A 528 5.76 10.16 -10.72
CA PHE A 528 5.57 10.27 -9.28
C PHE A 528 4.66 9.15 -8.78
N GLU A 529 5.07 8.51 -7.70
CA GLU A 529 4.28 7.50 -7.01
C GLU A 529 3.75 8.03 -5.69
N GLY A 530 2.44 8.05 -5.50
CA GLY A 530 1.80 8.27 -4.21
C GLY A 530 1.73 6.98 -3.40
N ARG A 531 2.33 6.97 -2.21
CA ARG A 531 2.40 5.82 -1.29
C ARG A 531 1.54 5.98 -0.03
N HIS A 532 0.84 7.10 0.08
CA HIS A 532 0.05 7.50 1.25
C HIS A 532 -1.38 6.93 1.25
N TYR A 533 -1.79 6.16 0.24
CA TYR A 533 -3.14 5.58 0.20
C TYR A 533 -3.22 4.32 1.07
N SER A 534 -4.15 4.36 2.02
CA SER A 534 -4.51 3.24 2.88
C SER A 534 -5.56 2.35 2.19
N LEU A 535 -6.77 2.23 2.75
CA LEU A 535 -7.88 1.46 2.17
C LEU A 535 -8.92 2.39 1.52
N PHE A 536 -9.38 2.03 0.32
CA PHE A 536 -10.53 2.64 -0.36
C PHE A 536 -11.83 1.94 0.04
N ALA A 537 -12.91 2.70 0.28
CA ALA A 537 -14.23 2.10 0.56
C ALA A 537 -14.90 1.60 -0.72
N ASP A 538 -14.76 2.37 -1.79
CA ASP A 538 -15.23 2.09 -3.15
C ASP A 538 -14.08 2.39 -4.13
N PRO A 539 -13.31 1.39 -4.59
CA PRO A 539 -12.16 1.62 -5.45
C PRO A 539 -12.53 2.39 -6.74
N PHE A 540 -13.62 2.03 -7.42
CA PHE A 540 -14.02 2.63 -8.69
C PHE A 540 -14.36 4.11 -8.58
N ILE A 541 -14.85 4.58 -7.43
CA ILE A 541 -15.10 5.99 -7.15
C ILE A 541 -13.93 6.64 -6.41
N ASP A 542 -13.59 6.14 -5.22
CA ASP A 542 -12.64 6.79 -4.30
C ASP A 542 -11.21 6.77 -4.86
N MET A 543 -10.75 5.67 -5.47
CA MET A 543 -9.41 5.61 -6.09
C MET A 543 -9.36 6.39 -7.40
N ALA A 544 -10.43 6.38 -8.20
CA ALA A 544 -10.50 7.16 -9.43
C ALA A 544 -10.40 8.68 -9.16
N GLU A 545 -11.15 9.16 -8.17
CA GLU A 545 -11.10 10.57 -7.75
C GLU A 545 -9.73 10.91 -7.15
N ALA A 546 -9.14 10.02 -6.33
CA ALA A 546 -7.80 10.21 -5.79
C ALA A 546 -6.72 10.28 -6.88
N ALA A 547 -6.73 9.37 -7.85
CA ALA A 547 -5.78 9.38 -8.97
C ALA A 547 -5.92 10.66 -9.82
N THR A 548 -7.16 11.12 -10.03
CA THR A 548 -7.44 12.38 -10.75
C THR A 548 -6.97 13.60 -9.95
N LEU A 549 -7.15 13.60 -8.62
CA LEU A 549 -6.66 14.69 -7.77
C LEU A 549 -5.12 14.71 -7.73
N GLN A 550 -4.46 13.57 -7.64
CA GLN A 550 -3.00 13.48 -7.71
C GLN A 550 -2.47 13.99 -9.06
N ALA A 551 -3.15 13.65 -10.16
CA ALA A 551 -2.84 14.18 -11.49
C ALA A 551 -2.97 15.71 -11.53
N LEU A 552 -4.11 16.25 -11.08
CA LEU A 552 -4.38 17.69 -11.07
C LEU A 552 -3.34 18.45 -10.25
N LEU A 553 -3.01 17.95 -9.06
CA LEU A 553 -2.01 18.54 -8.19
C LEU A 553 -0.60 18.46 -8.79
N THR A 554 -0.27 17.39 -9.50
CA THR A 554 1.01 17.26 -10.21
C THR A 554 1.11 18.30 -11.31
N GLY A 555 0.06 18.48 -12.12
CA GLY A 555 -0.02 19.54 -13.13
C GLY A 555 0.10 20.95 -12.52
N LEU A 556 -0.59 21.21 -11.41
CA LEU A 556 -0.50 22.49 -10.69
C LEU A 556 0.92 22.74 -10.17
N ALA A 557 1.60 21.72 -9.64
CA ALA A 557 2.97 21.85 -9.19
C ALA A 557 3.91 22.25 -10.34
N PHE A 558 3.80 21.59 -11.50
CA PHE A 558 4.57 22.00 -12.69
C PHE A 558 4.23 23.41 -13.16
N LYS A 559 2.95 23.82 -13.10
CA LYS A 559 2.52 25.19 -13.40
C LYS A 559 3.21 26.20 -12.48
N TYR A 560 3.21 25.97 -11.18
CA TYR A 560 3.91 26.85 -10.23
C TYR A 560 5.41 26.95 -10.47
N VAL A 561 6.07 25.85 -10.85
CA VAL A 561 7.49 25.89 -11.20
C VAL A 561 7.70 26.66 -12.50
N ALA A 562 6.87 26.44 -13.53
CA ALA A 562 6.99 27.10 -14.83
C ALA A 562 6.79 28.61 -14.72
N GLU A 563 5.83 29.06 -13.91
CA GLU A 563 5.56 30.48 -13.68
C GLU A 563 6.57 31.15 -12.73
N GLY A 564 7.55 30.40 -12.20
CA GLY A 564 8.51 30.91 -11.22
C GLY A 564 7.90 31.28 -9.86
N VAL A 565 6.67 30.83 -9.60
CA VAL A 565 5.90 31.11 -8.39
C VAL A 565 6.48 30.39 -7.17
N VAL A 566 7.01 29.17 -7.38
CA VAL A 566 7.66 28.37 -6.34
C VAL A 566 8.98 27.82 -6.86
N ARG A 567 10.05 28.04 -6.11
CA ARG A 567 11.38 27.46 -6.32
C ARG A 567 11.81 26.66 -5.09
N HIS A 568 12.88 25.89 -5.22
CA HIS A 568 13.45 25.16 -4.06
C HIS A 568 13.75 26.07 -2.86
N VAL A 569 14.20 27.31 -3.09
CA VAL A 569 14.51 28.26 -2.00
C VAL A 569 13.27 28.72 -1.24
N ASP A 570 12.08 28.58 -1.83
CA ASP A 570 10.81 28.98 -1.22
C ASP A 570 10.24 27.85 -0.33
N ILE A 571 10.78 26.63 -0.43
CA ILE A 571 10.47 25.48 0.45
C ILE A 571 11.79 24.84 0.93
N PRO A 572 12.37 25.36 2.03
CA PRO A 572 13.61 24.86 2.60
C PRO A 572 13.58 23.38 3.00
N ASP A 573 14.78 22.82 3.02
CA ASP A 573 15.08 21.40 3.17
C ASP A 573 15.41 20.96 4.61
N ASP A 574 15.38 21.88 5.57
CA ASP A 574 15.70 21.55 6.95
C ASP A 574 14.62 20.68 7.61
N PRO A 575 15.00 19.81 8.57
CA PRO A 575 14.06 18.88 9.21
C PRO A 575 12.85 19.56 9.88
N THR A 576 13.03 20.79 10.37
CA THR A 576 11.93 21.53 11.04
C THR A 576 10.91 22.00 10.01
N THR A 577 11.35 22.56 8.88
CA THR A 577 10.47 22.99 7.79
C THR A 577 9.79 21.80 7.10
N GLU A 578 10.47 20.65 7.00
CA GLU A 578 9.90 19.39 6.55
C GLU A 578 8.80 18.86 7.46
N SER A 579 9.04 18.84 8.75
CA SER A 579 8.03 18.45 9.73
C SER A 579 6.86 19.42 9.78
N GLU A 580 7.12 20.72 9.58
CA GLU A 580 6.10 21.77 9.61
C GLU A 580 5.06 21.60 8.50
N ARG A 581 5.46 21.17 7.29
CA ARG A 581 4.54 20.83 6.20
C ARG A 581 3.92 19.43 6.36
N ARG A 582 4.68 18.43 6.83
CA ARG A 582 4.18 17.05 7.02
C ARG A 582 3.23 16.87 8.21
N GLN A 583 3.31 17.73 9.24
CA GLN A 583 2.45 17.60 10.43
C GLN A 583 0.95 17.64 10.09
N PHE A 584 0.55 18.31 9.01
CA PHE A 584 -0.85 18.37 8.58
C PHE A 584 -1.36 17.01 8.11
N ILE A 585 -0.49 16.17 7.54
CA ILE A 585 -0.79 14.82 7.07
C ILE A 585 -1.00 13.90 8.28
N PHE A 586 -0.02 13.86 9.19
CA PHE A 586 -0.11 13.03 10.40
C PHE A 586 -1.23 13.51 11.33
N SER A 587 -1.46 14.82 11.44
CA SER A 587 -2.59 15.37 12.19
C SER A 587 -3.94 14.99 11.56
N SER A 588 -4.01 14.91 10.23
CA SER A 588 -5.19 14.39 9.53
C SER A 588 -5.43 12.92 9.84
N ALA A 589 -4.38 12.10 9.76
CA ALA A 589 -4.43 10.67 10.03
C ALA A 589 -4.90 10.37 11.46
N LEU A 590 -4.38 11.14 12.43
CA LEU A 590 -4.76 11.09 13.83
C LEU A 590 -6.12 11.72 14.15
N GLY A 591 -6.76 12.43 13.21
CA GLY A 591 -8.00 13.17 13.48
C GLY A 591 -7.83 14.34 14.46
N LEU A 592 -6.69 15.03 14.43
CA LEU A 592 -6.43 16.21 15.25
C LEU A 592 -7.04 17.47 14.62
N ASN A 593 -7.57 18.35 15.47
CA ASN A 593 -8.26 19.56 15.00
C ASN A 593 -7.32 20.70 14.57
N THR A 594 -6.10 20.76 15.11
CA THR A 594 -5.21 21.92 14.92
C THR A 594 -3.74 21.56 14.89
N CYS A 595 -3.01 22.19 13.97
CA CYS A 595 -1.54 22.17 13.86
C CYS A 595 -0.94 23.48 14.40
N ASN A 596 0.38 23.54 14.63
CA ASN A 596 1.06 24.81 14.90
C ASN A 596 2.21 25.02 13.91
N VAL A 597 2.27 26.21 13.32
CA VAL A 597 3.25 26.61 12.29
C VAL A 597 3.91 27.90 12.74
N ARG A 598 5.21 28.08 12.50
CA ARG A 598 5.95 29.30 12.82
C ARG A 598 5.36 30.50 12.07
N ILE A 599 5.25 31.65 12.76
CA ILE A 599 4.68 32.88 12.18
C ILE A 599 5.54 33.38 11.01
N ASP A 600 6.86 33.45 11.22
CA ASP A 600 7.83 33.92 10.24
C ASP A 600 8.71 32.76 9.73
N GLY A 601 8.07 31.62 9.44
CA GLY A 601 8.73 30.44 8.90
C GLY A 601 9.29 30.67 7.49
N PRO A 602 10.37 29.97 7.10
CA PRO A 602 11.03 30.21 5.81
C PRO A 602 10.30 29.56 4.62
N ASN A 603 9.28 28.74 4.86
CA ASN A 603 8.45 28.13 3.82
C ASN A 603 7.39 29.11 3.31
N ARG A 604 7.67 29.72 2.15
CA ARG A 604 6.83 30.77 1.56
C ARG A 604 5.56 30.22 0.92
N LEU A 605 5.59 28.98 0.41
CA LEU A 605 4.38 28.34 -0.09
C LEU A 605 3.38 28.08 1.04
N LEU A 606 3.86 27.56 2.18
CA LEU A 606 3.02 27.39 3.36
C LEU A 606 2.49 28.73 3.87
N ALA A 607 3.32 29.77 3.91
CA ALA A 607 2.87 31.13 4.27
C ALA A 607 1.74 31.62 3.35
N ARG A 608 1.86 31.43 2.02
CA ARG A 608 0.80 31.76 1.04
C ARG A 608 -0.48 30.96 1.28
N ILE A 609 -0.40 29.67 1.62
CA ILE A 609 -1.60 28.88 1.96
C ILE A 609 -2.25 29.43 3.23
N LEU A 610 -1.44 29.80 4.23
CA LEU A 610 -1.92 30.33 5.50
C LEU A 610 -2.60 31.70 5.37
N THR A 611 -2.25 32.55 4.39
CA THR A 611 -2.97 33.82 4.17
C THR A 611 -4.41 33.60 3.70
N LYS A 612 -4.68 32.49 3.00
CA LYS A 612 -6.04 32.04 2.63
C LYS A 612 -6.71 31.20 3.71
N THR A 613 -5.98 30.76 4.73
CA THR A 613 -6.52 29.91 5.80
C THR A 613 -7.26 30.73 6.85
N ALA A 614 -8.58 30.58 6.92
CA ALA A 614 -9.39 31.27 7.91
C ALA A 614 -9.15 30.75 9.35
N LYS A 615 -9.48 31.59 10.34
CA LYS A 615 -9.50 31.23 11.77
C LYS A 615 -8.16 30.69 12.30
N THR A 616 -7.05 31.20 11.75
CA THR A 616 -5.69 31.11 12.31
C THR A 616 -5.55 32.09 13.48
N ARG A 617 -4.75 31.74 14.49
CA ARG A 617 -4.46 32.65 15.61
C ARG A 617 -3.10 32.35 16.26
N PRO A 618 -2.45 33.32 16.91
CA PRO A 618 -1.25 33.05 17.70
C PRO A 618 -1.48 31.99 18.78
N SER A 619 -0.50 31.11 18.95
CA SER A 619 -0.52 30.06 19.96
C SER A 619 -0.10 30.64 21.32
N ARG A 620 -1.00 30.55 22.31
CA ARG A 620 -0.69 30.99 23.70
C ARG A 620 0.47 30.22 24.36
N ARG A 621 0.79 29.03 23.86
CA ARG A 621 1.83 28.17 24.45
C ARG A 621 3.13 28.16 23.64
N TYR A 622 3.04 28.36 22.34
CA TYR A 622 4.18 28.41 21.44
C TYR A 622 4.21 29.82 20.86
N GLY A 623 4.87 30.75 21.55
CA GLY A 623 4.74 32.18 21.31
C GLY A 623 5.00 32.60 19.86
N GLU A 624 5.88 31.88 19.16
CA GLU A 624 6.28 32.16 17.77
C GLU A 624 5.47 31.36 16.73
N HIS A 625 4.36 30.74 17.13
CA HIS A 625 3.58 29.87 16.23
C HIS A 625 2.13 30.34 16.07
N LEU A 626 1.62 30.24 14.85
CA LEU A 626 0.20 30.24 14.52
C LEU A 626 -0.40 28.87 14.80
N ARG A 627 -1.52 28.85 15.51
CA ARG A 627 -2.40 27.71 15.61
C ARG A 627 -3.34 27.71 14.41
N VAL A 628 -3.24 26.68 13.59
CA VAL A 628 -3.99 26.51 12.33
C VAL A 628 -5.03 25.43 12.52
N ARG A 629 -6.29 25.67 12.09
CA ARG A 629 -7.35 24.64 12.14
C ARG A 629 -7.27 23.78 10.88
N LEU A 630 -7.26 22.46 11.04
CA LEU A 630 -7.02 21.55 9.93
C LEU A 630 -8.11 21.60 8.87
N VAL A 631 -9.38 21.73 9.28
CA VAL A 631 -10.52 21.89 8.37
C VAL A 631 -10.38 23.16 7.52
N GLU A 632 -9.96 24.27 8.13
CA GLU A 632 -9.78 25.54 7.43
C GLU A 632 -8.58 25.51 6.48
N TYR A 633 -7.51 24.79 6.87
CA TYR A 633 -6.36 24.57 5.99
C TYR A 633 -6.77 23.77 4.75
N ARG A 634 -7.51 22.68 4.92
CA ARG A 634 -8.05 21.89 3.80
C ARG A 634 -8.99 22.69 2.91
N GLN A 635 -9.82 23.56 3.49
CA GLN A 635 -10.67 24.46 2.72
C GLN A 635 -9.84 25.46 1.90
N ALA A 636 -8.79 26.04 2.48
CA ALA A 636 -7.89 26.94 1.77
C ALA A 636 -7.16 26.25 0.61
N LEU A 637 -6.76 24.98 0.77
CA LEU A 637 -6.19 24.19 -0.33
C LEU A 637 -7.20 23.98 -1.47
N LEU A 638 -8.47 23.72 -1.15
CA LEU A 638 -9.53 23.59 -2.15
C LEU A 638 -9.78 24.92 -2.88
N ASP A 639 -9.76 26.05 -2.16
CA ASP A 639 -9.93 27.37 -2.77
C ASP A 639 -8.75 27.71 -3.68
N ILE A 640 -7.52 27.34 -3.29
CA ILE A 640 -6.33 27.42 -4.16
C ILE A 640 -6.51 26.59 -5.42
N LEU A 641 -7.03 25.36 -5.34
CA LEU A 641 -7.27 24.54 -6.53
C LEU A 641 -8.29 25.18 -7.47
N ARG A 642 -9.31 25.86 -6.94
CA ARG A 642 -10.32 26.58 -7.74
C ARG A 642 -9.77 27.80 -8.45
N GLU A 643 -8.86 28.51 -7.80
CA GLU A 643 -8.29 29.76 -8.33
C GLU A 643 -7.09 29.48 -9.23
N ASP A 644 -6.08 28.78 -8.72
CA ASP A 644 -4.77 28.66 -9.36
C ASP A 644 -4.73 27.52 -10.41
N ALA A 645 -5.62 26.53 -10.28
CA ALA A 645 -5.72 25.39 -11.20
C ALA A 645 -6.98 25.42 -12.07
N ALA A 646 -7.68 26.55 -12.19
CA ALA A 646 -8.96 26.65 -12.91
C ALA A 646 -8.89 26.12 -14.36
N ASP A 647 -7.83 26.48 -15.07
CA ASP A 647 -7.48 26.02 -16.42
C ASP A 647 -7.21 24.51 -16.47
N LEU A 648 -6.49 23.98 -15.48
CA LEU A 648 -6.22 22.54 -15.37
C LEU A 648 -7.49 21.75 -15.01
N VAL A 649 -8.36 22.31 -14.16
CA VAL A 649 -9.64 21.70 -13.80
C VAL A 649 -10.52 21.55 -15.03
N GLU A 650 -10.58 22.58 -15.88
CA GLU A 650 -11.27 22.53 -17.17
C GLU A 650 -10.61 21.50 -18.10
N ALA A 651 -9.30 21.59 -18.30
CA ALA A 651 -8.55 20.69 -19.19
C ALA A 651 -8.68 19.21 -18.80
N PHE A 652 -8.81 18.90 -17.51
CA PHE A 652 -8.93 17.52 -17.02
C PHE A 652 -10.39 17.06 -16.92
N GLY A 653 -11.37 17.94 -17.13
CA GLY A 653 -12.77 17.65 -16.83
C GLY A 653 -13.01 17.39 -15.34
N ALA A 654 -12.22 18.00 -14.45
CA ALA A 654 -12.18 17.73 -13.02
C ALA A 654 -13.20 18.55 -12.21
N GLY A 655 -14.14 19.27 -12.85
CA GLY A 655 -15.21 20.01 -12.16
C GLY A 655 -15.98 19.16 -11.12
N PRO A 656 -16.49 17.97 -11.51
CA PRO A 656 -17.17 17.06 -10.57
C PRO A 656 -16.27 16.59 -9.41
N LEU A 657 -14.95 16.46 -9.65
CA LEU A 657 -13.99 16.13 -8.60
C LEU A 657 -13.90 17.27 -7.57
N ILE A 658 -13.83 18.53 -8.00
CA ILE A 658 -13.76 19.69 -7.09
C ILE A 658 -15.03 19.77 -6.21
N GLU A 659 -16.20 19.49 -6.76
CA GLU A 659 -17.45 19.39 -5.99
C GLU A 659 -17.43 18.20 -5.00
N SER A 660 -16.89 17.06 -5.43
CA SER A 660 -16.73 15.87 -4.58
C SER A 660 -15.79 16.17 -3.40
N VAL A 661 -14.63 16.80 -3.63
CA VAL A 661 -13.72 17.25 -2.57
C VAL A 661 -14.45 18.15 -1.59
N GLN A 662 -15.18 19.17 -2.07
CA GLN A 662 -15.93 20.07 -1.20
C GLN A 662 -16.93 19.31 -0.32
N ARG A 663 -17.72 18.41 -0.92
CA ARG A 663 -18.74 17.63 -0.19
C ARG A 663 -18.11 16.73 0.88
N ARG A 664 -17.00 16.06 0.54
CA ARG A 664 -16.26 15.20 1.49
C ARG A 664 -15.60 15.99 2.62
N LEU A 665 -15.17 17.23 2.38
CA LEU A 665 -14.64 18.10 3.43
C LEU A 665 -15.73 18.69 4.33
N ALA A 666 -16.91 18.99 3.78
CA ALA A 666 -18.04 19.53 4.52
C ALA A 666 -18.71 18.47 5.43
N GLU A 667 -18.88 17.26 4.91
CA GLU A 667 -19.57 16.15 5.60
C GLU A 667 -18.70 14.87 5.59
N PRO A 668 -17.56 14.89 6.32
CA PRO A 668 -16.57 13.81 6.27
C PRO A 668 -17.09 12.46 6.80
N GLU A 669 -18.05 12.46 7.73
CA GLU A 669 -18.64 11.23 8.27
C GLU A 669 -19.54 10.51 7.24
N ALA A 670 -20.22 11.27 6.38
CA ALA A 670 -21.14 10.72 5.38
C ALA A 670 -20.42 10.39 4.05
N HIS A 671 -19.52 11.27 3.62
CA HIS A 671 -18.92 11.19 2.29
C HIS A 671 -17.42 10.84 2.29
N GLY A 672 -16.70 11.10 3.38
CA GLY A 672 -15.30 10.71 3.51
C GLY A 672 -15.13 9.20 3.69
N VAL A 673 -14.04 8.64 3.17
CA VAL A 673 -13.76 7.21 3.28
C VAL A 673 -13.58 6.75 4.72
N ALA A 674 -12.99 7.56 5.59
CA ALA A 674 -12.91 7.25 7.02
C ALA A 674 -14.31 7.05 7.63
N GLY A 675 -15.27 7.93 7.29
CA GLY A 675 -16.66 7.82 7.74
C GLY A 675 -17.36 6.58 7.20
N LYS A 676 -17.29 6.35 5.88
CA LYS A 676 -17.88 5.16 5.21
C LYS A 676 -17.38 3.84 5.80
N LEU A 677 -16.06 3.70 6.00
CA LEU A 677 -15.48 2.49 6.57
C LEU A 677 -15.91 2.32 8.03
N THR A 678 -15.86 3.38 8.83
CA THR A 678 -16.26 3.35 10.24
C THR A 678 -17.73 2.95 10.40
N ALA A 679 -18.62 3.53 9.60
CA ALA A 679 -20.04 3.17 9.60
C ALA A 679 -20.26 1.69 9.23
N GLY A 680 -19.49 1.18 8.28
CA GLY A 680 -19.49 -0.23 7.90
C GLY A 680 -19.09 -1.17 9.04
N VAL A 681 -18.04 -0.83 9.78
CA VAL A 681 -17.58 -1.59 10.95
C VAL A 681 -18.61 -1.55 12.08
N LEU A 682 -19.10 -0.36 12.43
CA LEU A 682 -20.09 -0.19 13.49
C LEU A 682 -21.40 -0.92 13.19
N GLY A 683 -21.80 -0.98 11.91
CA GLY A 683 -22.98 -1.71 11.45
C GLY A 683 -22.98 -3.20 11.79
N LEU A 684 -21.81 -3.86 11.87
CA LEU A 684 -21.71 -5.27 12.28
C LEU A 684 -21.98 -5.45 13.78
N SER A 685 -21.48 -4.52 14.60
CA SER A 685 -21.62 -4.55 16.06
C SER A 685 -22.92 -3.93 16.60
N GLY A 686 -23.64 -3.16 15.77
CA GLY A 686 -24.80 -2.36 16.18
C GLY A 686 -24.46 -1.12 17.03
N ALA A 687 -23.17 -0.78 17.20
CA ALA A 687 -22.74 0.38 17.95
C ALA A 687 -22.98 1.70 17.20
N ARG A 688 -23.08 2.81 17.94
CA ARG A 688 -23.26 4.16 17.36
C ARG A 688 -21.96 4.93 17.22
N SER A 689 -20.98 4.64 18.06
CA SER A 689 -19.66 5.28 18.04
C SER A 689 -18.55 4.25 18.24
N PRO A 690 -17.36 4.43 17.63
CA PRO A 690 -16.19 3.59 17.91
C PRO A 690 -15.75 3.62 19.38
N MET A 691 -16.13 4.67 20.11
CA MET A 691 -15.82 4.82 21.54
C MET A 691 -16.78 4.04 22.46
N ASP A 692 -17.87 3.49 21.92
CA ASP A 692 -18.82 2.63 22.64
C ASP A 692 -18.32 1.18 22.76
N LEU A 693 -17.37 0.80 21.90
CA LEU A 693 -16.73 -0.52 21.87
C LEU A 693 -15.36 -0.46 22.54
N SER A 694 -14.90 -1.63 23.03
CA SER A 694 -13.49 -1.83 23.34
C SER A 694 -12.64 -1.82 22.06
N ALA A 695 -11.32 -1.65 22.23
CA ALA A 695 -10.40 -1.70 21.10
C ALA A 695 -10.41 -3.05 20.39
N GLU A 696 -10.46 -4.14 21.16
CA GLU A 696 -10.52 -5.50 20.62
C GLU A 696 -11.81 -5.70 19.81
N GLU A 697 -12.98 -5.38 20.38
CA GLU A 697 -14.27 -5.53 19.69
C GLU A 697 -14.36 -4.72 18.38
N PHE A 698 -13.91 -3.46 18.40
CA PHE A 698 -13.91 -2.62 17.18
C PHE A 698 -12.97 -3.19 16.11
N ASN A 699 -11.73 -3.54 16.49
CA ASN A 699 -10.72 -3.98 15.55
C ASN A 699 -11.03 -5.40 15.00
N GLU A 700 -11.61 -6.29 15.80
CA GLU A 700 -12.14 -7.59 15.33
C GLU A 700 -13.31 -7.40 14.37
N SER A 701 -14.24 -6.49 14.69
CA SER A 701 -15.33 -6.12 13.79
C SER A 701 -14.81 -5.51 12.49
N ALA A 702 -13.71 -4.75 12.53
CA ALA A 702 -13.09 -4.19 11.35
C ALA A 702 -12.52 -5.27 10.42
N GLU A 703 -11.80 -6.25 10.97
CA GLU A 703 -11.31 -7.40 10.20
C GLU A 703 -12.44 -8.23 9.59
N GLU A 704 -13.51 -8.46 10.35
CA GLU A 704 -14.70 -9.15 9.84
C GLU A 704 -15.36 -8.36 8.71
N TYR A 705 -15.50 -7.04 8.86
CA TYR A 705 -16.05 -6.16 7.83
C TYR A 705 -15.22 -6.21 6.54
N TYR A 706 -13.89 -6.10 6.65
CA TYR A 706 -12.98 -6.12 5.50
C TYR A 706 -13.04 -7.45 4.76
N ARG A 707 -12.96 -8.57 5.48
CA ARG A 707 -13.01 -9.93 4.90
C ARG A 707 -14.40 -10.32 4.41
N GLY A 708 -15.46 -9.74 4.99
CA GLY A 708 -16.86 -10.07 4.70
C GLY A 708 -17.52 -9.04 3.77
N ALA A 709 -18.23 -8.09 4.38
CA ALA A 709 -19.12 -7.16 3.68
C ALA A 709 -18.39 -6.25 2.67
N LEU A 710 -17.22 -5.72 3.03
CA LEU A 710 -16.44 -4.86 2.14
C LEU A 710 -15.90 -5.65 0.94
N ARG A 711 -15.29 -6.82 1.19
CA ARG A 711 -14.86 -7.74 0.13
C ARG A 711 -15.99 -8.04 -0.85
N ARG A 712 -17.19 -8.37 -0.34
CA ARG A 712 -18.37 -8.64 -1.18
C ARG A 712 -18.77 -7.41 -2.00
N ARG A 713 -18.69 -6.21 -1.43
CA ARG A 713 -18.96 -4.95 -2.16
C ARG A 713 -17.96 -4.75 -3.30
N HIS A 714 -16.65 -4.88 -3.02
CA HIS A 714 -15.61 -4.72 -4.04
C HIS A 714 -15.74 -5.76 -5.18
N VAL A 715 -16.08 -7.02 -4.86
CA VAL A 715 -16.36 -8.03 -5.89
C VAL A 715 -17.60 -7.67 -6.69
N THR A 716 -18.64 -7.15 -6.05
CA THR A 716 -19.88 -6.74 -6.73
C THR A 716 -19.61 -5.60 -7.72
N GLU A 717 -18.91 -4.57 -7.27
CA GLU A 717 -18.48 -3.43 -8.09
C GLU A 717 -17.64 -3.88 -9.28
N ALA A 718 -16.67 -4.77 -9.06
CA ALA A 718 -15.84 -5.30 -10.13
C ALA A 718 -16.62 -6.16 -11.15
N ILE A 719 -17.62 -6.93 -10.68
CA ILE A 719 -18.54 -7.66 -11.56
C ILE A 719 -19.34 -6.68 -12.42
N ASP A 720 -19.85 -5.60 -11.82
CA ASP A 720 -20.67 -4.62 -12.53
C ASP A 720 -19.83 -3.90 -13.61
N VAL A 721 -18.58 -3.50 -13.30
CA VAL A 721 -17.64 -2.96 -14.30
C VAL A 721 -17.35 -3.96 -15.42
N LEU A 722 -17.08 -5.22 -15.09
CA LEU A 722 -16.82 -6.24 -16.11
C LEU A 722 -18.07 -6.49 -16.99
N LEU A 723 -19.27 -6.48 -16.41
CA LEU A 723 -20.53 -6.66 -17.14
C LEU A 723 -20.79 -5.52 -18.14
N GLU A 724 -20.43 -4.28 -17.81
CA GLU A 724 -20.50 -3.17 -18.76
C GLU A 724 -19.58 -3.42 -19.97
N ASP A 725 -18.34 -3.85 -19.75
CA ASP A 725 -17.40 -4.16 -20.83
C ASP A 725 -17.83 -5.35 -21.67
N LEU A 726 -18.39 -6.40 -21.04
CA LEU A 726 -18.96 -7.55 -21.76
C LEU A 726 -20.19 -7.16 -22.58
N SER A 727 -20.99 -6.21 -22.11
CA SER A 727 -22.16 -5.70 -22.86
C SER A 727 -21.71 -4.90 -24.09
N ARG A 728 -20.62 -4.13 -23.97
CA ARG A 728 -20.01 -3.46 -25.13
C ARG A 728 -19.50 -4.48 -26.15
N LEU A 729 -18.85 -5.54 -25.70
CA LEU A 729 -18.39 -6.64 -26.56
C LEU A 729 -19.55 -7.32 -27.31
N ASP A 730 -20.69 -7.55 -26.64
CA ASP A 730 -21.88 -8.12 -27.28
C ASP A 730 -22.47 -7.16 -28.35
N ASN A 731 -22.47 -5.85 -28.10
CA ASN A 731 -22.96 -4.84 -29.05
C ASN A 731 -22.06 -4.69 -30.28
N GLU A 732 -20.74 -4.56 -30.09
CA GLU A 732 -19.77 -4.49 -31.19
C GLU A 732 -19.81 -5.74 -32.08
N HIS A 733 -20.15 -6.89 -31.47
CA HIS A 733 -20.37 -8.10 -32.24
C HIS A 733 -21.59 -8.00 -33.16
N ALA A 734 -22.71 -7.45 -32.67
CA ALA A 734 -23.88 -7.21 -33.50
C ALA A 734 -23.57 -6.29 -34.71
N GLU A 735 -22.54 -5.45 -34.57
CA GLU A 735 -22.06 -4.50 -35.58
C GLU A 735 -20.96 -5.06 -36.51
N GLY A 736 -20.47 -6.30 -36.28
CA GLY A 736 -19.60 -7.02 -37.23
C GLY A 736 -18.14 -7.27 -36.83
N ASN A 737 -17.73 -7.03 -35.57
CA ASN A 737 -16.37 -7.35 -35.11
C ASN A 737 -16.17 -8.88 -34.88
N SER A 738 -15.24 -9.51 -35.61
CA SER A 738 -15.13 -10.99 -35.70
C SER A 738 -14.15 -11.63 -34.70
N ALA A 739 -13.07 -10.96 -34.30
CA ALA A 739 -11.98 -11.57 -33.54
C ALA A 739 -12.34 -11.85 -32.06
N SER A 740 -12.92 -10.87 -31.37
CA SER A 740 -13.37 -11.05 -29.98
C SER A 740 -14.54 -12.03 -29.88
N ARG A 741 -15.45 -12.02 -30.87
CA ARG A 741 -16.58 -12.97 -30.94
C ARG A 741 -16.10 -14.41 -31.04
N GLN A 742 -15.10 -14.68 -31.88
CA GLN A 742 -14.56 -16.03 -32.04
C GLN A 742 -14.03 -16.55 -30.69
N ARG A 743 -13.25 -15.72 -29.96
CA ARG A 743 -12.73 -16.06 -28.63
C ARG A 743 -13.84 -16.37 -27.63
N VAL A 744 -14.89 -15.55 -27.59
CA VAL A 744 -16.07 -15.77 -26.72
C VAL A 744 -16.78 -17.07 -27.10
N THR A 745 -16.98 -17.30 -28.40
CA THR A 745 -17.66 -18.51 -28.92
C THR A 745 -16.88 -19.78 -28.58
N GLU A 746 -15.54 -19.74 -28.62
CA GLU A 746 -14.67 -20.85 -28.21
C GLU A 746 -14.84 -21.23 -26.73
N ILE A 747 -15.27 -20.31 -25.86
CA ILE A 747 -15.37 -20.54 -24.40
C ILE A 747 -16.80 -20.88 -23.96
N ILE A 748 -17.80 -20.16 -24.45
CA ILE A 748 -19.19 -20.26 -23.99
C ILE A 748 -20.20 -20.59 -25.11
N GLY A 749 -19.73 -20.83 -26.34
CA GLY A 749 -20.59 -21.05 -27.51
C GLY A 749 -21.28 -19.76 -27.98
N GLN A 750 -22.42 -19.90 -28.65
CA GLN A 750 -23.16 -18.76 -29.25
C GLN A 750 -23.96 -17.91 -28.24
N ARG A 751 -23.65 -18.01 -26.94
CA ARG A 751 -24.34 -17.27 -25.88
C ARG A 751 -23.85 -15.82 -25.82
N SER A 752 -24.70 -14.91 -25.36
CA SER A 752 -24.26 -13.57 -24.98
C SER A 752 -23.26 -13.64 -23.83
N ALA A 753 -22.16 -12.89 -23.96
CA ALA A 753 -21.12 -12.81 -22.96
C ALA A 753 -21.63 -12.18 -21.66
N SER A 754 -22.37 -11.08 -21.78
CA SER A 754 -22.94 -10.36 -20.65
C SER A 754 -24.03 -11.16 -19.93
N GLU A 755 -24.93 -11.83 -20.65
CA GLU A 755 -25.97 -12.69 -20.05
C GLU A 755 -25.37 -13.90 -19.34
N PHE A 756 -24.38 -14.55 -19.97
CA PHE A 756 -23.66 -15.66 -19.34
C PHE A 756 -23.03 -15.22 -18.02
N PHE A 757 -22.22 -14.15 -18.04
CA PHE A 757 -21.51 -13.71 -16.85
C PHE A 757 -22.48 -13.21 -15.77
N ARG A 758 -23.59 -12.54 -16.15
CA ARG A 758 -24.65 -12.12 -15.23
C ARG A 758 -25.28 -13.31 -14.51
N SER A 759 -25.51 -14.42 -15.22
CA SER A 759 -26.02 -15.66 -14.60
C SER A 759 -25.06 -16.29 -13.59
N MET A 760 -23.77 -15.96 -13.64
CA MET A 760 -22.74 -16.45 -12.71
C MET A 760 -22.58 -15.55 -11.46
N ARG A 761 -23.16 -14.33 -11.45
CA ARG A 761 -22.97 -13.31 -10.39
C ARG A 761 -23.21 -13.88 -8.99
N ASP A 762 -24.37 -14.48 -8.75
CA ASP A 762 -24.72 -15.00 -7.43
C ASP A 762 -23.81 -16.16 -7.01
N GLY A 763 -23.40 -16.99 -7.97
CA GLY A 763 -22.44 -18.08 -7.74
C GLY A 763 -21.05 -17.56 -7.34
N ILE A 764 -20.58 -16.47 -7.96
CA ILE A 764 -19.32 -15.81 -7.58
C ILE A 764 -19.43 -15.24 -6.17
N LEU A 765 -20.50 -14.49 -5.90
CA LEU A 765 -20.71 -13.81 -4.60
C LEU A 765 -20.98 -14.77 -3.44
N SER A 766 -21.52 -15.96 -3.72
CA SER A 766 -21.74 -17.03 -2.75
C SER A 766 -20.60 -18.05 -2.70
N GLU A 767 -19.60 -17.92 -3.59
CA GLU A 767 -18.46 -18.85 -3.71
C GLU A 767 -18.90 -20.31 -3.97
N THR A 768 -19.95 -20.52 -4.78
CA THR A 768 -20.57 -21.84 -5.04
C THR A 768 -20.37 -22.39 -6.45
N LEU A 769 -19.71 -21.62 -7.34
CA LEU A 769 -19.42 -22.08 -8.70
C LEU A 769 -18.46 -23.27 -8.71
N ASN A 770 -18.70 -24.20 -9.63
CA ASN A 770 -17.79 -25.33 -9.85
C ASN A 770 -16.55 -24.92 -10.67
N GLU A 771 -15.57 -25.82 -10.76
CA GLU A 771 -14.31 -25.58 -11.46
C GLU A 771 -14.49 -25.12 -12.91
N ALA A 772 -15.41 -25.73 -13.67
CA ALA A 772 -15.62 -25.41 -15.07
C ALA A 772 -16.22 -24.01 -15.26
N GLN A 773 -17.20 -23.65 -14.43
CA GLN A 773 -17.81 -22.31 -14.43
C GLN A 773 -16.78 -21.23 -14.06
N LEU A 774 -15.99 -21.47 -13.01
CA LEU A 774 -14.93 -20.56 -12.59
C LEU A 774 -13.90 -20.34 -13.69
N ARG A 775 -13.49 -21.41 -14.38
CA ARG A 775 -12.58 -21.34 -15.52
C ARG A 775 -13.15 -20.48 -16.66
N GLN A 776 -14.43 -20.65 -16.99
CA GLN A 776 -15.09 -19.82 -18.00
C GLN A 776 -15.12 -18.34 -17.59
N CYS A 777 -15.44 -18.03 -16.32
CA CYS A 777 -15.40 -16.66 -15.81
C CYS A 777 -13.99 -16.05 -15.89
N ILE A 778 -12.94 -16.82 -15.56
CA ILE A 778 -11.54 -16.39 -15.71
C ILE A 778 -11.23 -16.06 -17.16
N HIS A 779 -11.61 -16.92 -18.11
CA HIS A 779 -11.35 -16.69 -19.54
C HIS A 779 -12.09 -15.44 -20.04
N MET A 780 -13.32 -15.20 -19.61
CA MET A 780 -14.07 -13.99 -19.95
C MET A 780 -13.39 -12.72 -19.42
N ALA A 781 -12.90 -12.74 -18.17
CA ALA A 781 -12.15 -11.63 -17.60
C ALA A 781 -10.86 -11.35 -18.39
N LEU A 782 -10.14 -12.39 -18.81
CA LEU A 782 -8.94 -12.26 -19.63
C LEU A 782 -9.22 -11.68 -21.03
N ILE A 783 -10.37 -12.02 -21.64
CA ILE A 783 -10.77 -11.43 -22.93
C ILE A 783 -10.98 -9.92 -22.79
N VAL A 784 -11.69 -9.47 -21.76
CA VAL A 784 -11.90 -8.04 -21.51
C VAL A 784 -10.58 -7.33 -21.26
N LEU A 785 -9.75 -7.86 -20.36
CA LEU A 785 -8.44 -7.27 -20.06
C LEU A 785 -7.50 -7.24 -21.28
N GLN A 786 -7.58 -8.24 -22.16
CA GLN A 786 -6.83 -8.21 -23.43
C GLN A 786 -7.34 -7.10 -24.35
N ARG A 787 -8.67 -6.93 -24.46
CA ARG A 787 -9.24 -5.83 -25.24
C ARG A 787 -8.81 -4.47 -24.69
N ASP A 788 -8.87 -4.27 -23.39
CA ASP A 788 -8.44 -3.01 -22.77
C ASP A 788 -6.97 -2.72 -23.11
N LEU A 789 -6.12 -3.74 -23.02
CA LEU A 789 -4.72 -3.65 -23.40
C LEU A 789 -4.56 -3.33 -24.89
N ASP A 790 -5.35 -3.94 -25.77
CA ASP A 790 -5.34 -3.71 -27.22
C ASP A 790 -5.83 -2.29 -27.59
N GLU A 791 -6.70 -1.68 -26.77
CA GLU A 791 -7.15 -0.29 -26.93
C GLU A 791 -6.13 0.73 -26.43
N VAL A 792 -5.32 0.36 -25.44
CA VAL A 792 -4.21 1.18 -24.92
C VAL A 792 -2.96 1.09 -25.81
N ALA A 793 -2.69 -0.08 -26.39
CA ALA A 793 -1.52 -0.36 -27.21
C ALA A 793 -1.45 0.26 -28.63
N PRO A 794 -2.47 0.86 -29.28
CA PRO A 794 -2.38 1.26 -30.66
C PRO A 794 -2.30 2.79 -30.82
N VAL A 795 -1.27 3.44 -30.24
CA VAL A 795 -0.69 4.70 -30.75
C VAL A 795 0.80 4.71 -30.39
N GLU A 796 1.64 4.47 -31.41
CA GLU A 796 3.12 4.40 -31.40
C GLU A 796 3.73 3.11 -30.84
N CYS A 797 3.69 2.05 -31.65
CA CYS A 797 4.76 1.06 -31.67
C CYS A 797 6.08 1.76 -32.00
N LEU A 798 6.86 2.12 -30.99
CA LEU A 798 8.32 2.08 -31.09
C LEU A 798 8.74 0.77 -30.44
N GLU A 799 9.20 -0.14 -31.30
CA GLU A 799 9.94 -1.33 -30.90
C GLU A 799 11.07 -0.91 -29.96
N VAL A 800 10.99 -1.32 -28.70
CA VAL A 800 12.16 -1.38 -27.81
C VAL A 800 12.31 -2.86 -27.46
N SER A 801 13.13 -3.52 -28.28
CA SER A 801 13.70 -4.85 -28.05
C SER A 801 14.56 -4.91 -26.80
#